data_AF-A0A9N9SC33-F1
#
_entry.id   AF-A0A9N9SC33-F1
#
_cell.length_a   1.000
_cell.length_b   1.000
_cell.length_c   1.000
_cell.angle_alpha   90.00
_cell.angle_beta   90.00
_cell.angle_gamma   90.00
#
_symmetry.space_group_name_H-M   'P 1'
#
loop_
_entity.id
_entity.type
_entity.pdbx_description
1 polymer ?
#
loop_
_entity_poly.entity_id
_entity_poly.type
_entity_poly.pdbx_seq_one_letter_code
_entity_poly.pdbx_strand_id
1 'polypeptide(L)'
;MACIISRIKNASDEEEKKKLNQLLETLRKKLPEGFKIGAAIGEGDCFFDSIAQGLNELKDKGLIAGSKGFSVKSLRENCKQYAQQVNQSKKLKKGSWLGSALKGEGEKLCEYIPRIEFTAEDIENTSSDSEIKILKLENAIWGRPEVEGKMICEKYGVKVRTIELRDKEIDGLHVTKGKVGTGNNIIYIVNYRNHFVPLLSNIEKDIKRSIKVSREEAYGNVVANNISQSYISTPLQDIENSSHEQNDHSRSTGKEDRKTSRKRRRSVTDKDDIVLKRSRVDVHNINEEIRFAKSVAGKEGTPRFNQFLDFLIAGEGKECLEVLKGKGINLSSMSSILSGSGSDATKAFKGLYDLWFDEQGNKTRYLKTLEKERINLASVSSILSKARANAAKTFKGLYDLWFDEQGNKTRYLKTLEKERINLASVSSILGRTGTSAAKAFKDLYDLWFDEQGNKTRYLKTLEKEGIGLASVSNILHGARANAAKTFKVLHDLWFDGQGNKTQYLKTLGKEEINLTNLSGILSKAGAKAPKAFKDLYNLWFDEEGNKTQYLKTLEKEEINLTNVSSILGGAGANGARAFKDLYDLWFDEKGKKKQYLKTLEESGMGLTNVSSILHRVGANGAKAFKGLYDLWFDEQGNKTQYLRTLEKEGISLASISSILHGAGANGAKAFKDLYDLWFDEEGNKTQYLETLEKEEINLTNVSSILNGAGANGAKAFKDLYDLWFDKQGNETQYLKTLKKEKVNLADVPGILSKAGAKAPKAFKDLYDLWFDKQGNETQYLKTLKKEKINLTNMSSILHGVGANGAKAFKDLYDLWFDEEGNKTQYLKTLEKEEINLTNVSSILGGAGANGAKAFKDLYDLWFNEKGNKTQYLKTLEKEGIDLSSISSILNGAGANGAKAFKDSYDLWFDEEGNKTQYLRTIEKEGTSFASMSSILHGAGANAAKAFKDLYDLWFDKEGNKTQYLKTLKKEEINLPNMSSILSGAGANTKKAFKDLYDLWFDVQGNKKQYLKHFTEKKNKERNFTISNLSGILSGAGAKASSAFKELHDALSQVTYPLCYVDQDLALLID
;
A
#
# COMPACT_ATOMS: atom_id res chain seq x y z
N MET A 1 -31.88 -4.26 -20.55
CA MET A 1 -32.57 -5.54 -20.76
C MET A 1 -32.16 -6.22 -22.05
N ALA A 2 -32.02 -5.57 -23.21
CA ALA A 2 -31.46 -6.26 -24.39
C ALA A 2 -30.09 -6.92 -24.15
N CYS A 3 -29.16 -6.25 -23.44
CA CYS A 3 -27.88 -6.88 -23.06
C CYS A 3 -28.06 -8.03 -22.02
N ILE A 4 -29.05 -7.94 -21.13
CA ILE A 4 -29.39 -9.01 -20.16
C ILE A 4 -30.12 -10.17 -20.87
N ILE A 5 -31.00 -9.92 -21.83
CA ILE A 5 -31.74 -10.91 -22.62
C ILE A 5 -30.81 -11.56 -23.65
N SER A 6 -29.88 -10.81 -24.24
CA SER A 6 -28.77 -11.33 -25.03
C SER A 6 -27.90 -12.23 -24.15
N ARG A 7 -27.55 -11.82 -22.93
CA ARG A 7 -26.87 -12.72 -21.98
C ARG A 7 -27.74 -13.87 -21.46
N ILE A 8 -29.08 -13.79 -21.39
CA ILE A 8 -29.94 -14.94 -21.07
C ILE A 8 -30.01 -15.93 -22.26
N LYS A 9 -30.05 -15.42 -23.49
CA LYS A 9 -29.98 -16.23 -24.73
C LYS A 9 -28.61 -16.86 -24.93
N ASN A 10 -27.54 -16.15 -24.56
CA ASN A 10 -26.15 -16.57 -24.74
C ASN A 10 -25.53 -17.20 -23.47
N ALA A 11 -26.25 -17.23 -22.34
CA ALA A 11 -25.83 -17.94 -21.14
C ALA A 11 -25.99 -19.44 -21.37
N SER A 12 -24.86 -20.14 -21.39
CA SER A 12 -24.79 -21.59 -21.36
C SER A 12 -25.26 -22.18 -20.02
N ASP A 13 -25.33 -21.35 -18.98
CA ASP A 13 -25.50 -21.73 -17.59
C ASP A 13 -26.94 -21.50 -17.09
N GLU A 14 -27.60 -22.53 -16.55
CA GLU A 14 -28.98 -22.41 -16.02
C GLU A 14 -29.07 -21.58 -14.73
N GLU A 15 -27.98 -21.43 -13.96
CA GLU A 15 -27.95 -20.62 -12.75
C GLU A 15 -27.66 -19.16 -13.07
N GLU A 16 -26.76 -18.88 -14.02
CA GLU A 16 -26.64 -17.54 -14.60
C GLU A 16 -27.95 -17.16 -15.28
N LYS A 17 -28.64 -18.06 -16.01
CA LYS A 17 -30.01 -17.80 -16.48
C LYS A 17 -30.98 -17.55 -15.34
N LYS A 18 -31.02 -18.37 -14.29
CA LYS A 18 -31.94 -18.21 -13.14
C LYS A 18 -31.67 -16.91 -12.38
N LYS A 19 -30.40 -16.55 -12.17
CA LYS A 19 -29.94 -15.28 -11.56
C LYS A 19 -30.19 -14.08 -12.47
N LEU A 20 -29.94 -14.18 -13.78
CA LEU A 20 -30.26 -13.14 -14.75
C LEU A 20 -31.78 -12.98 -14.93
N ASN A 21 -32.57 -14.06 -14.80
CA ASN A 21 -34.04 -14.03 -14.80
C ASN A 21 -34.59 -13.47 -13.48
N GLN A 22 -34.01 -13.79 -12.33
CA GLN A 22 -34.32 -13.14 -11.05
C GLN A 22 -33.91 -11.65 -11.05
N LEU A 23 -32.81 -11.30 -11.70
CA LEU A 23 -32.40 -9.93 -11.96
C LEU A 23 -33.38 -9.24 -12.93
N LEU A 24 -33.84 -9.93 -13.97
CA LEU A 24 -34.86 -9.47 -14.92
C LEU A 24 -36.20 -9.19 -14.22
N GLU A 25 -36.65 -10.11 -13.37
CA GLU A 25 -37.82 -10.01 -12.47
C GLU A 25 -37.67 -8.82 -11.51
N THR A 26 -36.54 -8.72 -10.81
CA THR A 26 -36.26 -7.64 -9.86
C THR A 26 -36.19 -6.28 -10.56
N LEU A 27 -35.68 -6.25 -11.80
CA LEU A 27 -35.69 -5.06 -12.64
C LEU A 27 -37.11 -4.71 -13.07
N ARG A 28 -37.91 -5.66 -13.57
CA ARG A 28 -39.34 -5.44 -13.89
C ARG A 28 -40.10 -4.85 -12.70
N LYS A 29 -39.87 -5.36 -11.49
CA LYS A 29 -40.49 -4.89 -10.24
C LYS A 29 -39.98 -3.52 -9.74
N LYS A 30 -38.82 -3.04 -10.21
CA LYS A 30 -38.23 -1.74 -9.79
C LYS A 30 -38.27 -0.65 -10.88
N LEU A 31 -38.71 -1.00 -12.09
CA LEU A 31 -38.94 -0.06 -13.19
C LEU A 31 -40.33 0.59 -13.09
N PRO A 32 -40.54 1.79 -13.65
CA PRO A 32 -41.88 2.34 -13.78
C PRO A 32 -42.75 1.44 -14.67
N GLU A 33 -43.99 1.24 -14.27
CA GLU A 33 -44.97 0.44 -15.01
C GLU A 33 -45.23 1.04 -16.41
N GLY A 34 -45.38 0.19 -17.43
CA GLY A 34 -45.61 0.62 -18.83
C GLY A 34 -44.37 0.84 -19.71
N PHE A 35 -43.14 0.64 -19.19
CA PHE A 35 -41.89 0.76 -19.98
C PHE A 35 -41.30 -0.60 -20.40
N LYS A 36 -40.95 -0.73 -21.68
CA LYS A 36 -40.11 -1.80 -22.27
C LYS A 36 -38.66 -1.30 -22.37
N ILE A 37 -37.68 -2.15 -22.13
CA ILE A 37 -36.27 -1.78 -22.34
C ILE A 37 -35.85 -2.19 -23.76
N GLY A 38 -35.38 -1.21 -24.54
CA GLY A 38 -34.86 -1.42 -25.88
C GLY A 38 -33.46 -2.04 -25.93
N ALA A 39 -32.88 -2.00 -27.13
CA ALA A 39 -31.52 -2.45 -27.44
C ALA A 39 -30.67 -1.28 -27.88
N ALA A 40 -29.38 -1.29 -27.54
CA ALA A 40 -28.42 -0.30 -28.00
C ALA A 40 -27.24 -0.98 -28.70
N ILE A 41 -26.59 -0.26 -29.62
CA ILE A 41 -25.36 -0.66 -30.31
C ILE A 41 -24.26 -0.98 -29.28
N GLY A 42 -23.41 -1.96 -29.59
CA GLY A 42 -22.33 -2.41 -28.73
C GLY A 42 -21.14 -1.44 -28.64
N GLU A 43 -20.19 -1.78 -27.76
CA GLU A 43 -18.78 -1.31 -27.73
C GLU A 43 -18.57 0.17 -28.17
N GLY A 44 -18.90 1.12 -27.29
CA GLY A 44 -18.46 2.53 -27.39
C GLY A 44 -19.51 3.58 -27.77
N ASP A 45 -20.62 3.20 -28.44
CA ASP A 45 -21.66 4.16 -28.87
C ASP A 45 -23.02 4.01 -28.17
N CYS A 46 -23.15 3.01 -27.27
CA CYS A 46 -24.41 2.66 -26.59
C CYS A 46 -25.13 3.81 -25.86
N PHE A 47 -24.39 4.80 -25.33
CA PHE A 47 -24.99 5.98 -24.69
C PHE A 47 -25.75 6.83 -25.71
N PHE A 48 -25.08 7.27 -26.78
CA PHE A 48 -25.67 8.11 -27.81
C PHE A 48 -26.84 7.43 -28.51
N ASP A 49 -26.72 6.13 -28.78
CA ASP A 49 -27.81 5.35 -29.39
C ASP A 49 -29.04 5.25 -28.45
N SER A 50 -28.83 4.99 -27.15
CA SER A 50 -29.91 5.01 -26.16
C SER A 50 -30.61 6.37 -26.08
N ILE A 51 -29.85 7.47 -26.16
CA ILE A 51 -30.41 8.83 -26.17
C ILE A 51 -31.12 9.13 -27.50
N ALA A 52 -30.58 8.69 -28.64
CA ALA A 52 -31.19 8.86 -29.96
C ALA A 52 -32.56 8.15 -30.04
N GLN A 53 -32.64 6.91 -29.56
CA GLN A 53 -33.91 6.15 -29.49
C GLN A 53 -34.93 6.83 -28.59
N GLY A 54 -34.51 7.34 -27.41
CA GLY A 54 -35.40 8.10 -26.52
C GLY A 54 -35.87 9.43 -27.12
N LEU A 55 -35.02 10.15 -27.86
CA LEU A 55 -35.41 11.35 -28.59
C LEU A 55 -36.35 11.04 -29.76
N ASN A 56 -36.11 9.96 -30.51
CA ASN A 56 -37.01 9.52 -31.57
C ASN A 56 -38.39 9.13 -31.00
N GLU A 57 -38.47 8.42 -29.87
CA GLU A 57 -39.76 8.14 -29.20
C GLU A 57 -40.50 9.43 -28.81
N LEU A 58 -39.81 10.43 -28.26
CA LEU A 58 -40.43 11.72 -27.93
C LEU A 58 -40.88 12.47 -29.19
N LYS A 59 -40.13 12.38 -30.28
CA LYS A 59 -40.47 12.98 -31.58
C LYS A 59 -41.69 12.31 -32.20
N ASP A 60 -41.75 10.98 -32.23
CA ASP A 60 -42.85 10.21 -32.82
C ASP A 60 -44.18 10.42 -32.07
N LYS A 61 -44.11 10.86 -30.81
CA LYS A 61 -45.24 11.31 -29.99
C LYS A 61 -45.57 12.80 -30.12
N GLY A 62 -44.86 13.54 -30.96
CA GLY A 62 -45.03 15.00 -31.13
C GLY A 62 -44.56 15.84 -29.94
N LEU A 63 -43.79 15.28 -29.00
CA LEU A 63 -43.37 15.96 -27.76
C LEU A 63 -42.11 16.81 -27.95
N ILE A 64 -41.34 16.61 -29.03
CA ILE A 64 -40.22 17.46 -29.44
C ILE A 64 -40.23 17.70 -30.96
N ALA A 65 -39.80 18.89 -31.37
CA ALA A 65 -39.77 19.28 -32.78
C ALA A 65 -38.43 18.91 -33.46
N GLY A 66 -38.48 18.38 -34.68
CA GLY A 66 -37.30 18.11 -35.51
C GLY A 66 -37.64 17.39 -36.82
N SER A 67 -37.12 17.88 -37.95
CA SER A 67 -37.49 17.34 -39.28
C SER A 67 -36.85 15.98 -39.59
N LYS A 68 -35.57 15.77 -39.26
CA LYS A 68 -34.86 14.49 -39.43
C LYS A 68 -34.91 13.62 -38.18
N GLY A 69 -34.67 12.31 -38.32
CA GLY A 69 -34.52 11.39 -37.19
C GLY A 69 -33.18 11.58 -36.48
N PHE A 70 -33.12 11.23 -35.19
CA PHE A 70 -31.89 11.29 -34.40
C PHE A 70 -31.05 10.02 -34.61
N SER A 71 -29.77 10.21 -34.90
CA SER A 71 -28.75 9.16 -35.00
C SER A 71 -27.55 9.48 -34.11
N VAL A 72 -26.72 8.46 -33.80
CA VAL A 72 -25.45 8.63 -33.06
C VAL A 72 -24.59 9.76 -33.64
N LYS A 73 -24.37 9.74 -34.97
CA LYS A 73 -23.58 10.76 -35.68
C LYS A 73 -24.18 12.16 -35.53
N SER A 74 -25.51 12.30 -35.60
CA SER A 74 -26.17 13.59 -35.38
C SER A 74 -26.00 14.11 -33.96
N LEU A 75 -26.03 13.24 -32.93
CA LEU A 75 -25.86 13.64 -31.53
C LEU A 75 -24.41 14.00 -31.21
N ARG A 76 -23.44 13.29 -31.78
CA ARG A 76 -22.01 13.62 -31.69
C ARG A 76 -21.71 15.00 -32.29
N GLU A 77 -22.22 15.27 -33.49
CA GLU A 77 -22.13 16.58 -34.14
C GLU A 77 -22.84 17.69 -33.33
N ASN A 78 -23.98 17.39 -32.71
CA ASN A 78 -24.64 18.33 -31.79
C ASN A 78 -23.76 18.72 -30.59
N CYS A 79 -23.05 17.76 -29.99
CA CYS A 79 -22.10 18.00 -28.90
C CYS A 79 -20.86 18.78 -29.38
N LYS A 80 -20.35 18.48 -30.58
CA LYS A 80 -19.27 19.24 -31.25
C LYS A 80 -19.65 20.72 -31.41
N GLN A 81 -20.81 20.99 -32.01
CA GLN A 81 -21.32 22.35 -32.23
C GLN A 81 -21.52 23.11 -30.91
N TYR A 82 -22.11 22.46 -29.90
CA TYR A 82 -22.27 23.07 -28.57
C TYR A 82 -20.91 23.45 -27.97
N ALA A 83 -19.93 22.54 -28.01
CA ALA A 83 -18.58 22.80 -27.52
C ALA A 83 -17.85 23.91 -28.30
N GLN A 84 -18.04 24.00 -29.62
CA GLN A 84 -17.53 25.07 -30.47
C GLN A 84 -18.14 26.43 -30.12
N GLN A 85 -19.46 26.51 -29.88
CA GLN A 85 -20.14 27.75 -29.44
C GLN A 85 -19.60 28.24 -28.09
N VAL A 86 -19.41 27.33 -27.12
CA VAL A 86 -18.77 27.65 -25.83
C VAL A 86 -17.32 28.12 -26.03
N ASN A 87 -16.59 27.55 -26.99
CA ASN A 87 -15.20 27.95 -27.31
C ASN A 87 -15.10 29.26 -28.12
N GLN A 88 -16.15 29.70 -28.80
CA GLN A 88 -16.16 30.98 -29.53
C GLN A 88 -16.60 32.16 -28.62
N SER A 89 -17.49 31.91 -27.66
CA SER A 89 -17.98 32.93 -26.72
C SER A 89 -16.93 33.37 -25.70
N LYS A 90 -16.38 34.59 -25.85
CA LYS A 90 -15.54 35.24 -24.82
C LYS A 90 -16.24 35.34 -23.46
N LYS A 91 -17.59 35.36 -23.43
CA LYS A 91 -18.41 35.49 -22.21
C LYS A 91 -18.58 34.16 -21.45
N LEU A 92 -18.23 33.01 -22.05
CA LEU A 92 -18.35 31.66 -21.46
C LEU A 92 -17.01 30.97 -21.18
N LYS A 93 -15.87 31.57 -21.55
CA LYS A 93 -14.53 30.93 -21.38
C LYS A 93 -14.04 30.83 -19.93
N LYS A 94 -14.48 31.70 -19.02
CA LYS A 94 -14.27 31.56 -17.58
C LYS A 94 -15.60 31.17 -16.93
N GLY A 95 -15.66 29.98 -16.35
CA GLY A 95 -16.82 29.52 -15.56
C GLY A 95 -17.93 28.77 -16.30
N SER A 96 -17.80 28.44 -17.60
CA SER A 96 -18.75 27.51 -18.23
C SER A 96 -18.66 26.12 -17.61
N TRP A 97 -19.82 25.53 -17.31
CA TRP A 97 -19.91 24.22 -16.66
C TRP A 97 -19.20 23.12 -17.47
N LEU A 98 -19.24 23.21 -18.81
CA LEU A 98 -18.55 22.28 -19.72
C LEU A 98 -17.03 22.34 -19.56
N GLY A 99 -16.46 23.55 -19.48
CA GLY A 99 -15.02 23.73 -19.25
C GLY A 99 -14.58 23.15 -17.91
N SER A 100 -15.37 23.34 -16.86
CA SER A 100 -15.12 22.75 -15.54
C SER A 100 -15.27 21.22 -15.53
N ALA A 101 -16.28 20.67 -16.21
CA ALA A 101 -16.50 19.23 -16.30
C ALA A 101 -15.36 18.51 -17.03
N LEU A 102 -14.98 18.98 -18.22
CA LEU A 102 -13.87 18.42 -18.98
C LEU A 102 -12.53 18.54 -18.21
N LYS A 103 -12.30 19.68 -17.54
CA LYS A 103 -11.11 19.88 -16.68
C LYS A 103 -11.08 18.91 -15.49
N GLY A 104 -12.24 18.55 -14.92
CA GLY A 104 -12.36 17.53 -13.86
C GLY A 104 -11.90 16.14 -14.32
N GLU A 105 -12.13 15.81 -15.59
CA GLU A 105 -11.69 14.55 -16.22
C GLU A 105 -10.28 14.62 -16.84
N GLY A 106 -9.63 15.80 -16.82
CA GLY A 106 -8.29 16.01 -17.39
C GLY A 106 -8.27 16.25 -18.90
N GLU A 107 -9.41 16.54 -19.51
CA GLU A 107 -9.59 16.76 -20.94
C GLU A 107 -9.70 18.28 -21.23
N LYS A 108 -8.97 18.80 -22.23
CA LYS A 108 -9.11 20.21 -22.64
C LYS A 108 -10.20 20.36 -23.69
N LEU A 109 -10.93 21.48 -23.66
CA LEU A 109 -11.97 21.79 -24.66
C LEU A 109 -11.45 21.75 -26.12
N CYS A 110 -10.20 22.16 -26.35
CA CYS A 110 -9.55 22.08 -27.66
C CYS A 110 -9.20 20.65 -28.11
N GLU A 111 -9.04 19.72 -27.18
CA GLU A 111 -8.80 18.29 -27.45
C GLU A 111 -10.14 17.53 -27.56
N TYR A 112 -11.17 17.97 -26.85
CA TYR A 112 -12.52 17.42 -26.88
C TYR A 112 -13.25 17.66 -28.21
N ILE A 113 -13.22 18.90 -28.73
CA ILE A 113 -13.95 19.30 -29.94
C ILE A 113 -13.66 18.39 -31.16
N PRO A 114 -12.40 18.06 -31.51
CA PRO A 114 -12.13 17.15 -32.62
C PRO A 114 -12.37 15.66 -32.27
N ARG A 115 -12.54 15.31 -30.98
CA ARG A 115 -12.69 13.91 -30.53
C ARG A 115 -14.13 13.43 -30.39
N ILE A 116 -15.07 14.33 -30.13
CA ILE A 116 -16.47 13.98 -29.88
C ILE A 116 -17.20 13.50 -31.15
N GLU A 117 -16.76 13.98 -32.32
CA GLU A 117 -17.33 13.70 -33.64
C GLU A 117 -17.22 12.24 -34.06
N PHE A 118 -16.08 11.60 -33.80
CA PHE A 118 -15.81 10.24 -34.26
C PHE A 118 -16.57 9.19 -33.43
N THR A 119 -17.23 8.27 -34.13
CA THR A 119 -17.80 7.03 -33.56
C THR A 119 -16.69 6.00 -33.30
N ALA A 120 -17.03 4.89 -32.61
CA ALA A 120 -16.10 3.77 -32.48
C ALA A 120 -15.72 3.17 -33.84
N GLU A 121 -16.68 3.07 -34.76
CA GLU A 121 -16.51 2.52 -36.11
C GLU A 121 -15.62 3.39 -37.01
N ASP A 122 -15.69 4.73 -36.89
CA ASP A 122 -14.81 5.65 -37.63
C ASP A 122 -13.34 5.40 -37.27
N ILE A 123 -13.06 5.09 -36.00
CA ILE A 123 -11.69 4.83 -35.50
C ILE A 123 -11.20 3.42 -35.91
N GLU A 124 -12.08 2.41 -35.94
CA GLU A 124 -11.69 1.06 -36.39
C GLU A 124 -11.38 0.98 -37.90
N ASN A 125 -12.05 1.78 -38.74
CA ASN A 125 -11.89 1.75 -40.21
C ASN A 125 -10.84 2.73 -40.77
N THR A 126 -9.91 3.19 -39.92
CA THR A 126 -8.96 4.28 -40.19
C THR A 126 -7.91 3.94 -41.27
N SER A 127 -7.91 4.66 -42.40
CA SER A 127 -6.86 4.58 -43.44
C SER A 127 -5.61 5.41 -43.07
N SER A 128 -4.50 5.24 -43.81
CA SER A 128 -3.17 5.73 -43.41
C SER A 128 -3.03 7.24 -43.22
N ASP A 129 -3.86 8.03 -43.91
CA ASP A 129 -3.68 9.48 -44.12
C ASP A 129 -4.80 10.31 -43.46
N SER A 130 -5.52 9.70 -42.52
CA SER A 130 -6.73 10.27 -41.89
C SER A 130 -6.45 11.11 -40.64
N GLU A 131 -7.31 12.09 -40.39
CA GLU A 131 -7.24 13.05 -39.28
C GLU A 131 -7.19 12.38 -37.89
N ILE A 132 -7.87 11.23 -37.74
CA ILE A 132 -7.88 10.36 -36.55
C ILE A 132 -6.46 9.95 -36.12
N LYS A 133 -5.58 9.67 -37.10
CA LYS A 133 -4.20 9.22 -36.86
C LYS A 133 -3.26 10.37 -36.53
N ILE A 134 -3.49 11.55 -37.09
CA ILE A 134 -2.80 12.80 -36.74
C ILE A 134 -3.09 13.17 -35.27
N LEU A 135 -4.35 13.03 -34.85
CA LEU A 135 -4.81 13.25 -33.48
C LEU A 135 -4.46 12.10 -32.51
N LYS A 136 -3.88 10.99 -32.99
CA LYS A 136 -3.50 9.79 -32.20
C LYS A 136 -4.65 9.22 -31.37
N LEU A 137 -5.85 9.13 -31.95
CA LEU A 137 -7.03 8.65 -31.23
C LEU A 137 -7.05 7.12 -31.16
N GLU A 138 -6.91 6.58 -29.96
CA GLU A 138 -7.00 5.12 -29.70
C GLU A 138 -8.43 4.67 -29.35
N ASN A 139 -9.33 5.59 -28.94
CA ASN A 139 -10.71 5.28 -28.53
C ASN A 139 -11.65 6.48 -28.75
N ALA A 140 -12.90 6.20 -29.12
CA ALA A 140 -13.98 7.21 -29.21
C ALA A 140 -14.44 7.67 -27.82
N ILE A 141 -15.07 8.84 -27.73
CA ILE A 141 -15.72 9.29 -26.48
C ILE A 141 -17.02 8.49 -26.29
N TRP A 142 -17.13 7.69 -25.23
CA TRP A 142 -18.25 6.73 -25.05
C TRP A 142 -19.59 7.34 -24.62
N GLY A 143 -19.62 8.65 -24.35
CA GLY A 143 -20.80 9.39 -23.93
C GLY A 143 -21.08 9.29 -22.42
N ARG A 144 -20.99 10.42 -21.73
CA ARG A 144 -21.20 10.56 -20.28
C ARG A 144 -22.57 11.23 -20.04
N PRO A 145 -23.45 10.68 -19.19
CA PRO A 145 -24.72 11.33 -18.85
C PRO A 145 -24.55 12.77 -18.35
N GLU A 146 -23.50 13.03 -17.58
CA GLU A 146 -23.22 14.31 -16.91
C GLU A 146 -22.64 15.39 -17.84
N VAL A 147 -22.04 14.98 -18.96
CA VAL A 147 -21.40 15.88 -19.94
C VAL A 147 -22.20 15.89 -21.24
N GLU A 148 -22.06 14.86 -22.08
CA GLU A 148 -22.76 14.76 -23.36
C GLU A 148 -24.29 14.70 -23.16
N GLY A 149 -24.75 13.97 -22.16
CA GLY A 149 -26.18 13.93 -21.80
C GLY A 149 -26.72 15.31 -21.41
N LYS A 150 -25.94 16.12 -20.69
CA LYS A 150 -26.33 17.48 -20.32
C LYS A 150 -26.36 18.42 -21.54
N MET A 151 -25.39 18.34 -22.44
CA MET A 151 -25.38 19.11 -23.71
C MET A 151 -26.64 18.82 -24.53
N ILE A 152 -27.01 17.53 -24.65
CA ILE A 152 -28.20 17.11 -25.40
C ILE A 152 -29.49 17.56 -24.69
N CYS A 153 -29.54 17.49 -23.35
CA CYS A 153 -30.66 18.01 -22.57
C CYS A 153 -30.89 19.50 -22.79
N GLU A 154 -29.82 20.30 -22.76
CA GLU A 154 -29.89 21.76 -22.99
C GLU A 154 -30.29 22.08 -24.44
N LYS A 155 -29.77 21.35 -25.44
CA LYS A 155 -30.11 21.59 -26.86
C LYS A 155 -31.57 21.26 -27.20
N TYR A 156 -32.16 20.24 -26.58
CA TYR A 156 -33.50 19.74 -26.95
C TYR A 156 -34.60 19.99 -25.90
N GLY A 157 -34.30 20.67 -24.79
CA GLY A 157 -35.28 20.93 -23.73
C GLY A 157 -35.79 19.65 -23.07
N VAL A 158 -34.94 18.61 -22.99
CA VAL A 158 -35.25 17.31 -22.41
C VAL A 158 -34.50 17.07 -21.09
N LYS A 159 -34.71 15.90 -20.49
CA LYS A 159 -34.18 15.49 -19.20
C LYS A 159 -33.85 14.01 -19.24
N VAL A 160 -32.61 13.64 -18.95
CA VAL A 160 -32.17 12.22 -18.93
C VAL A 160 -32.24 11.70 -17.51
N ARG A 161 -32.92 10.56 -17.31
CA ARG A 161 -32.97 9.85 -16.04
C ARG A 161 -32.22 8.52 -16.18
N THR A 162 -31.05 8.44 -15.56
CA THR A 162 -30.17 7.27 -15.58
C THR A 162 -30.49 6.38 -14.40
N ILE A 163 -30.90 5.14 -14.67
CA ILE A 163 -31.07 4.10 -13.66
C ILE A 163 -29.78 3.27 -13.65
N GLU A 164 -28.92 3.48 -12.66
CA GLU A 164 -27.71 2.70 -12.47
C GLU A 164 -27.97 1.39 -11.74
N LEU A 165 -27.30 0.34 -12.20
CA LEU A 165 -27.36 -1.00 -11.63
C LEU A 165 -25.95 -1.43 -11.23
N ARG A 166 -25.71 -1.59 -9.93
CA ARG A 166 -24.42 -1.96 -9.36
C ARG A 166 -24.50 -3.34 -8.71
N ASP A 167 -23.58 -4.23 -9.07
CA ASP A 167 -23.46 -5.55 -8.46
C ASP A 167 -22.69 -5.46 -7.13
N LYS A 168 -23.23 -6.09 -6.08
CA LYS A 168 -22.49 -6.53 -4.90
C LYS A 168 -22.74 -8.03 -4.70
N GLU A 169 -21.97 -8.67 -3.83
CA GLU A 169 -22.19 -10.08 -3.47
C GLU A 169 -23.61 -10.31 -2.94
N ILE A 170 -24.06 -11.57 -3.07
CA ILE A 170 -25.46 -12.00 -3.08
C ILE A 170 -26.21 -11.51 -1.83
N ASP A 171 -27.01 -10.43 -1.98
CA ASP A 171 -28.26 -10.17 -1.25
C ASP A 171 -28.91 -8.78 -1.53
N GLY A 172 -28.31 -7.89 -2.36
CA GLY A 172 -28.92 -6.58 -2.62
C GLY A 172 -28.59 -5.91 -3.96
N LEU A 173 -29.55 -5.89 -4.89
CA LEU A 173 -29.50 -5.01 -6.06
C LEU A 173 -29.78 -3.55 -5.66
N HIS A 174 -28.72 -2.77 -5.45
CA HIS A 174 -28.79 -1.32 -5.30
C HIS A 174 -29.08 -0.66 -6.65
N VAL A 175 -30.09 0.22 -6.65
CA VAL A 175 -30.51 1.00 -7.81
C VAL A 175 -30.36 2.48 -7.46
N THR A 176 -29.37 3.14 -8.04
CA THR A 176 -29.19 4.60 -7.93
C THR A 176 -29.84 5.30 -9.13
N LYS A 177 -30.56 6.40 -8.89
CA LYS A 177 -31.28 7.15 -9.94
C LYS A 177 -30.63 8.51 -10.15
N GLY A 178 -29.75 8.60 -11.14
CA GLY A 178 -29.20 9.86 -11.64
C GLY A 178 -30.22 10.64 -12.48
N LYS A 179 -30.08 11.96 -12.53
CA LYS A 179 -30.96 12.87 -13.28
C LYS A 179 -30.16 14.05 -13.81
N VAL A 180 -30.22 14.27 -15.12
CA VAL A 180 -29.50 15.35 -15.81
C VAL A 180 -30.48 16.13 -16.69
N GLY A 181 -30.30 17.45 -16.77
CA GLY A 181 -31.15 18.34 -17.56
C GLY A 181 -32.41 18.84 -16.85
N THR A 182 -32.97 19.92 -17.36
CA THR A 182 -34.08 20.67 -16.74
C THR A 182 -35.43 20.49 -17.44
N GLY A 183 -35.46 19.92 -18.65
CA GLY A 183 -36.65 19.81 -19.51
C GLY A 183 -37.86 19.05 -18.97
N ASN A 184 -39.04 19.29 -19.53
CA ASN A 184 -40.30 18.65 -19.13
C ASN A 184 -40.39 17.19 -19.60
N ASN A 185 -39.92 16.91 -20.82
CA ASN A 185 -39.89 15.57 -21.39
C ASN A 185 -38.71 14.76 -20.84
N ILE A 186 -38.96 13.51 -20.43
CA ILE A 186 -37.96 12.66 -19.77
C ILE A 186 -37.59 11.47 -20.67
N ILE A 187 -36.31 11.36 -20.98
CA ILE A 187 -35.68 10.16 -21.55
C ILE A 187 -35.21 9.27 -20.41
N TYR A 188 -35.59 8.01 -20.43
CA TYR A 188 -35.16 7.03 -19.43
C TYR A 188 -34.08 6.12 -20.03
N ILE A 189 -32.97 5.93 -19.33
CA ILE A 189 -31.91 4.99 -19.72
C ILE A 189 -31.48 4.14 -18.52
N VAL A 190 -31.04 2.91 -18.76
CA VAL A 190 -30.46 2.02 -17.75
C VAL A 190 -28.96 1.88 -18.03
N ASN A 191 -28.12 2.15 -17.04
CA ASN A 191 -26.69 1.84 -17.07
C ASN A 191 -26.44 0.54 -16.31
N TYR A 192 -25.97 -0.49 -17.01
CA TYR A 192 -25.47 -1.73 -16.41
C TYR A 192 -24.03 -1.96 -16.84
N ARG A 193 -23.09 -1.94 -15.89
CA ARG A 193 -21.65 -2.15 -16.12
C ARG A 193 -21.07 -1.30 -17.29
N ASN A 194 -21.41 -0.01 -17.33
CA ASN A 194 -21.00 0.97 -18.35
C ASN A 194 -21.54 0.67 -19.77
N HIS A 195 -22.63 -0.09 -19.87
CA HIS A 195 -23.41 -0.24 -21.09
C HIS A 195 -24.81 0.34 -20.87
N PHE A 196 -25.16 1.34 -21.69
CA PHE A 196 -26.44 2.02 -21.64
C PHE A 196 -27.46 1.34 -22.55
N VAL A 197 -28.72 1.29 -22.12
CA VAL A 197 -29.86 0.87 -22.95
C VAL A 197 -31.08 1.77 -22.68
N PRO A 198 -31.92 2.07 -23.69
CA PRO A 198 -33.08 2.93 -23.51
C PRO A 198 -34.25 2.22 -22.82
N LEU A 199 -35.05 2.99 -22.08
CA LEU A 199 -36.36 2.61 -21.56
C LEU A 199 -37.41 3.35 -22.37
N LEU A 200 -38.09 2.62 -23.25
CA LEU A 200 -39.13 3.15 -24.13
C LEU A 200 -40.49 2.73 -23.57
N SER A 201 -41.51 3.59 -23.64
CA SER A 201 -42.87 3.14 -23.33
C SER A 201 -43.38 2.17 -24.41
N ASN A 202 -44.49 1.47 -24.17
CA ASN A 202 -45.07 0.48 -25.10
C ASN A 202 -45.40 1.02 -26.52
N ILE A 203 -44.39 1.14 -27.39
CA ILE A 203 -44.57 1.20 -28.84
C ILE A 203 -44.64 -0.23 -29.36
N GLU A 204 -45.86 -0.71 -29.54
CA GLU A 204 -46.15 -1.98 -30.19
C GLU A 204 -46.39 -1.75 -31.69
N LYS A 205 -45.33 -1.30 -32.38
CA LYS A 205 -45.26 -1.27 -33.85
C LYS A 205 -43.92 -1.81 -34.33
N ASP A 206 -44.00 -2.98 -34.98
CA ASP A 206 -43.09 -3.50 -36.01
C ASP A 206 -41.63 -3.81 -35.66
N ILE A 207 -41.41 -4.81 -34.79
CA ILE A 207 -40.39 -5.83 -35.08
C ILE A 207 -40.91 -6.73 -36.23
N LYS A 208 -41.09 -6.14 -37.41
CA LYS A 208 -41.34 -6.86 -38.68
C LYS A 208 -40.83 -6.15 -39.92
N ARG A 209 -40.14 -5.00 -39.76
CA ARG A 209 -39.44 -4.32 -40.85
C ARG A 209 -37.99 -4.10 -40.45
N SER A 210 -37.08 -4.90 -41.01
CA SER A 210 -35.67 -4.55 -41.04
C SER A 210 -35.51 -3.33 -41.95
N ILE A 211 -35.55 -2.13 -41.36
CA ILE A 211 -35.17 -0.91 -42.07
C ILE A 211 -33.68 -1.02 -42.35
N LYS A 212 -33.35 -1.40 -43.58
CA LYS A 212 -32.00 -1.43 -44.10
C LYS A 212 -31.59 0.01 -44.40
N VAL A 213 -31.28 0.78 -43.36
CA VAL A 213 -30.70 2.12 -43.46
C VAL A 213 -29.46 1.99 -44.34
N SER A 214 -29.40 2.74 -45.44
CA SER A 214 -28.27 2.64 -46.36
C SER A 214 -27.03 3.32 -45.75
N ARG A 215 -25.84 3.01 -46.26
CA ARG A 215 -24.60 3.65 -45.77
C ARG A 215 -24.65 5.17 -45.99
N GLU A 216 -25.34 5.62 -47.03
CA GLU A 216 -25.54 7.04 -47.35
C GLU A 216 -26.38 7.76 -46.27
N GLU A 217 -27.43 7.12 -45.74
CA GLU A 217 -28.27 7.69 -44.67
C GLU A 217 -27.58 7.70 -43.30
N ALA A 218 -26.70 6.73 -43.03
CA ALA A 218 -25.98 6.64 -41.76
C ALA A 218 -24.76 7.57 -41.67
N TYR A 219 -24.02 7.78 -42.77
CA TYR A 219 -22.73 8.49 -42.74
C TYR A 219 -22.68 9.79 -43.56
N GLY A 220 -23.57 10.01 -44.53
CA GLY A 220 -23.59 11.22 -45.38
C GLY A 220 -22.52 11.25 -46.48
N ASN A 221 -22.76 12.06 -47.52
CA ASN A 221 -21.94 12.08 -48.74
C ASN A 221 -20.50 12.58 -48.51
N VAL A 222 -19.51 11.76 -48.91
CA VAL A 222 -18.15 12.17 -49.28
C VAL A 222 -17.78 11.47 -50.59
N VAL A 223 -17.08 12.20 -51.48
CA VAL A 223 -16.81 11.81 -52.87
C VAL A 223 -16.03 10.49 -52.95
N ALA A 224 -16.55 9.54 -53.74
CA ALA A 224 -15.89 8.27 -53.98
C ALA A 224 -14.77 8.38 -55.03
N ASN A 225 -13.57 7.92 -54.68
CA ASN A 225 -12.60 7.42 -55.65
C ASN A 225 -12.51 5.89 -55.48
N ASN A 226 -12.66 5.18 -56.60
CA ASN A 226 -12.98 3.75 -56.61
C ASN A 226 -11.77 2.84 -56.32
N ILE A 227 -11.92 1.93 -55.34
CA ILE A 227 -11.49 0.52 -55.49
C ILE A 227 -12.60 -0.40 -54.92
N SER A 228 -13.38 -1.01 -55.82
CA SER A 228 -14.24 -2.19 -55.59
C SER A 228 -13.39 -3.48 -55.68
N GLN A 229 -13.75 -4.70 -55.26
CA GLN A 229 -14.92 -5.34 -54.61
C GLN A 229 -14.47 -6.77 -54.16
N SER A 230 -15.23 -7.66 -53.50
CA SER A 230 -16.57 -7.68 -52.88
C SER A 230 -16.60 -8.84 -51.84
N TYR A 231 -17.61 -8.89 -50.95
CA TYR A 231 -18.24 -10.14 -50.46
C TYR A 231 -19.54 -9.83 -49.71
N ILE A 232 -20.70 -9.85 -50.37
CA ILE A 232 -21.95 -10.40 -49.79
C ILE A 232 -22.71 -11.13 -50.91
N SER A 233 -23.16 -12.33 -50.58
CA SER A 233 -24.04 -13.21 -51.35
C SER A 233 -25.33 -12.53 -51.84
N THR A 234 -25.92 -13.04 -52.93
CA THR A 234 -27.39 -12.97 -53.18
C THR A 234 -27.78 -14.04 -54.22
N PRO A 235 -29.07 -14.43 -54.33
CA PRO A 235 -29.48 -15.76 -54.79
C PRO A 235 -29.75 -15.86 -56.30
N LEU A 236 -29.86 -17.10 -56.78
CA LEU A 236 -30.47 -17.44 -58.05
C LEU A 236 -32.00 -17.47 -57.92
N GLN A 237 -32.67 -16.75 -58.81
CA GLN A 237 -33.95 -17.15 -59.40
C GLN A 237 -33.89 -16.89 -60.91
N ASP A 238 -34.73 -17.60 -61.64
CA ASP A 238 -34.54 -17.94 -63.04
C ASP A 238 -34.87 -16.84 -64.06
N ILE A 239 -34.18 -16.90 -65.22
CA ILE A 239 -34.71 -16.83 -66.61
C ILE A 239 -35.65 -15.62 -66.91
N GLU A 240 -35.33 -14.69 -67.83
CA GLU A 240 -35.43 -14.85 -69.30
C GLU A 240 -35.00 -13.55 -70.03
N ASN A 241 -34.55 -13.63 -71.31
CA ASN A 241 -34.65 -12.63 -72.42
C ASN A 241 -34.24 -11.13 -72.22
N SER A 242 -33.69 -10.39 -73.19
CA SER A 242 -33.23 -10.69 -74.58
C SER A 242 -32.33 -9.55 -75.13
N SER A 243 -31.48 -9.89 -76.11
CA SER A 243 -31.08 -9.08 -77.29
C SER A 243 -30.56 -7.63 -77.16
N HIS A 244 -29.33 -7.41 -77.68
CA HIS A 244 -28.88 -6.25 -78.50
C HIS A 244 -28.98 -4.83 -77.89
N GLU A 245 -28.32 -3.74 -78.31
CA GLU A 245 -27.05 -3.42 -79.02
C GLU A 245 -26.75 -1.92 -78.69
N GLN A 246 -25.61 -1.27 -78.99
CA GLN A 246 -24.42 -1.56 -79.81
C GLN A 246 -23.20 -0.76 -79.25
N ASN A 247 -22.03 -0.83 -79.91
CA ASN A 247 -21.05 0.25 -80.23
C ASN A 247 -20.74 1.41 -79.21
N ASP A 248 -19.51 1.92 -79.06
CA ASP A 248 -18.28 1.62 -79.79
C ASP A 248 -16.97 2.05 -79.10
N HIS A 249 -15.87 1.49 -79.62
CA HIS A 249 -14.50 2.02 -79.68
C HIS A 249 -13.81 2.54 -78.38
N SER A 250 -12.90 1.77 -77.76
CA SER A 250 -11.44 1.70 -78.08
C SER A 250 -10.56 2.63 -77.21
N ARG A 251 -9.30 2.34 -76.86
CA ARG A 251 -8.41 1.22 -77.27
C ARG A 251 -7.22 1.03 -76.31
N SER A 252 -6.79 -0.24 -76.16
CA SER A 252 -5.39 -0.67 -75.89
C SER A 252 -4.83 -0.40 -74.47
N THR A 253 -3.84 -1.14 -73.94
CA THR A 253 -3.12 -2.39 -74.28
C THR A 253 -3.05 -3.22 -72.97
N GLY A 254 -2.85 -4.53 -72.89
CA GLY A 254 -2.45 -5.59 -73.82
C GLY A 254 -1.80 -6.72 -72.98
N LYS A 255 -2.30 -7.95 -73.14
CA LYS A 255 -1.58 -9.27 -73.13
C LYS A 255 -0.57 -9.61 -71.99
N GLU A 256 -0.45 -10.85 -71.52
CA GLU A 256 -1.14 -12.12 -71.78
C GLU A 256 -0.83 -13.06 -70.59
N ASP A 257 -1.81 -13.83 -70.11
CA ASP A 257 -1.63 -14.73 -68.96
C ASP A 257 -1.71 -16.20 -69.42
N ARG A 258 -0.71 -17.03 -69.13
CA ARG A 258 -0.72 -18.49 -69.40
C ARG A 258 -0.62 -19.27 -68.08
N LYS A 259 -1.78 -19.64 -67.53
CA LYS A 259 -1.88 -20.59 -66.41
C LYS A 259 -1.91 -22.03 -66.89
N THR A 260 -0.99 -22.86 -66.39
CA THR A 260 -1.16 -24.31 -66.39
C THR A 260 -1.75 -24.78 -65.07
N SER A 261 -2.74 -25.66 -65.14
CA SER A 261 -3.50 -26.16 -63.99
C SER A 261 -2.97 -27.50 -63.49
N ARG A 262 -3.14 -27.81 -62.19
CA ARG A 262 -3.13 -29.20 -61.70
C ARG A 262 -4.04 -29.39 -60.48
N LYS A 263 -4.80 -30.49 -60.53
CA LYS A 263 -5.93 -30.84 -59.64
C LYS A 263 -5.47 -31.55 -58.35
N ARG A 264 -6.29 -31.47 -57.29
CA ARG A 264 -6.62 -32.59 -56.35
C ARG A 264 -7.85 -32.18 -55.52
N ARG A 265 -9.07 -32.53 -55.96
CA ARG A 265 -9.88 -33.69 -55.51
C ARG A 265 -10.11 -33.78 -53.99
N ARG A 266 -11.36 -33.56 -53.58
CA ARG A 266 -11.95 -34.01 -52.29
C ARG A 266 -12.18 -35.52 -52.30
N SER A 267 -12.28 -36.11 -51.12
CA SER A 267 -13.01 -37.37 -50.86
C SER A 267 -14.13 -37.11 -49.85
N VAL A 268 -15.23 -37.84 -49.99
CA VAL A 268 -16.46 -37.74 -49.19
C VAL A 268 -16.56 -38.97 -48.30
N THR A 269 -17.11 -38.81 -47.08
CA THR A 269 -17.91 -39.84 -46.40
C THR A 269 -18.82 -39.15 -45.38
N ASP A 270 -20.10 -39.47 -45.42
CA ASP A 270 -21.12 -39.05 -44.45
C ASP A 270 -20.91 -39.66 -43.06
N LYS A 271 -21.58 -39.09 -42.06
CA LYS A 271 -22.17 -39.85 -40.94
C LYS A 271 -23.21 -39.04 -40.16
N ASP A 272 -24.24 -39.76 -39.72
CA ASP A 272 -25.50 -39.25 -39.18
C ASP A 272 -25.40 -38.63 -37.78
N ASP A 273 -26.22 -37.61 -37.54
CA ASP A 273 -26.42 -37.00 -36.21
C ASP A 273 -27.26 -37.92 -35.30
N ILE A 274 -26.61 -38.56 -34.31
CA ILE A 274 -27.32 -39.14 -33.16
C ILE A 274 -27.36 -38.11 -32.04
N VAL A 275 -28.55 -37.57 -31.78
CA VAL A 275 -28.84 -36.64 -30.69
C VAL A 275 -28.64 -37.32 -29.33
N LEU A 276 -27.54 -36.98 -28.65
CA LEU A 276 -27.29 -37.38 -27.25
C LEU A 276 -27.76 -36.28 -26.28
N LYS A 277 -28.86 -36.56 -25.57
CA LYS A 277 -29.40 -35.69 -24.51
C LYS A 277 -28.38 -35.53 -23.36
N ARG A 278 -27.87 -34.31 -23.13
CA ARG A 278 -27.16 -33.97 -21.88
C ARG A 278 -28.17 -33.85 -20.72
N SER A 279 -27.93 -34.59 -19.65
CA SER A 279 -28.66 -34.51 -18.38
C SER A 279 -28.37 -33.21 -17.63
N ARG A 280 -29.35 -32.68 -16.89
CA ARG A 280 -29.17 -31.53 -15.99
C ARG A 280 -28.16 -31.88 -14.89
N VAL A 281 -27.21 -30.97 -14.66
CA VAL A 281 -26.37 -30.89 -13.45
C VAL A 281 -26.67 -29.52 -12.81
N ASP A 282 -26.69 -29.43 -11.49
CA ASP A 282 -26.88 -28.15 -10.77
C ASP A 282 -25.70 -27.21 -10.99
N VAL A 283 -25.97 -25.93 -11.26
CA VAL A 283 -24.94 -25.00 -11.73
C VAL A 283 -24.68 -23.79 -10.82
N HIS A 284 -25.15 -23.83 -9.57
CA HIS A 284 -24.74 -22.89 -8.50
C HIS A 284 -23.23 -22.97 -8.17
N ASN A 285 -22.54 -24.02 -8.62
CA ASN A 285 -21.20 -24.42 -8.19
C ASN A 285 -20.06 -24.18 -9.21
N ILE A 286 -20.30 -23.47 -10.34
CA ILE A 286 -19.29 -23.29 -11.41
C ILE A 286 -18.73 -21.86 -11.58
N ASN A 287 -18.97 -20.97 -10.60
CA ASN A 287 -18.63 -19.55 -10.68
C ASN A 287 -17.12 -19.23 -10.55
N GLU A 288 -16.31 -20.19 -10.10
CA GLU A 288 -14.86 -20.05 -9.99
C GLU A 288 -14.17 -20.52 -11.28
N GLU A 289 -14.72 -21.59 -11.86
CA GLU A 289 -14.43 -22.26 -13.12
C GLU A 289 -14.61 -21.29 -14.28
N ILE A 290 -15.74 -20.58 -14.32
CA ILE A 290 -16.01 -19.52 -15.30
C ILE A 290 -14.96 -18.39 -15.20
N ARG A 291 -14.58 -17.96 -13.99
CA ARG A 291 -13.54 -16.93 -13.78
C ARG A 291 -12.15 -17.44 -14.18
N PHE A 292 -11.85 -18.70 -13.92
CA PHE A 292 -10.61 -19.35 -14.29
C PHE A 292 -10.51 -19.50 -15.82
N ALA A 293 -11.53 -20.04 -16.47
CA ALA A 293 -11.63 -20.15 -17.93
C ALA A 293 -11.54 -18.79 -18.63
N LYS A 294 -12.18 -17.73 -18.08
CA LYS A 294 -12.06 -16.34 -18.58
C LYS A 294 -10.61 -15.85 -18.62
N SER A 295 -9.81 -16.18 -17.60
CA SER A 295 -8.39 -15.80 -17.54
C SER A 295 -7.51 -16.61 -18.49
N VAL A 296 -7.77 -17.92 -18.62
CA VAL A 296 -6.92 -18.86 -19.38
C VAL A 296 -7.27 -18.89 -20.88
N ALA A 297 -8.54 -19.08 -21.23
CA ALA A 297 -9.01 -19.23 -22.61
C ALA A 297 -9.50 -17.90 -23.25
N GLY A 298 -9.88 -16.91 -22.44
CA GLY A 298 -10.25 -15.55 -22.89
C GLY A 298 -11.74 -15.22 -22.79
N LYS A 299 -12.23 -14.31 -23.65
CA LYS A 299 -13.61 -13.77 -23.62
C LYS A 299 -14.66 -14.90 -23.60
N GLU A 300 -15.58 -14.81 -22.67
CA GLU A 300 -16.75 -15.69 -22.50
C GLU A 300 -17.57 -15.78 -23.79
N GLY A 301 -18.15 -16.97 -24.05
CA GLY A 301 -18.92 -17.25 -25.26
C GLY A 301 -18.08 -17.48 -26.53
N THR A 302 -16.75 -17.38 -26.47
CA THR A 302 -15.89 -17.80 -27.61
C THR A 302 -15.75 -19.33 -27.66
N PRO A 303 -15.61 -19.97 -28.85
CA PRO A 303 -15.52 -21.43 -28.95
C PRO A 303 -14.43 -22.05 -28.07
N ARG A 304 -13.24 -21.42 -28.01
CA ARG A 304 -12.13 -21.81 -27.14
C ARG A 304 -12.44 -21.69 -25.64
N PHE A 305 -13.25 -20.70 -25.24
CA PHE A 305 -13.68 -20.55 -23.86
C PHE A 305 -14.68 -21.64 -23.49
N ASN A 306 -15.68 -21.87 -24.35
CA ASN A 306 -16.68 -22.93 -24.14
C ASN A 306 -16.00 -24.31 -24.09
N GLN A 307 -15.10 -24.61 -25.03
CA GLN A 307 -14.34 -25.86 -25.06
C GLN A 307 -13.50 -26.10 -23.78
N PHE A 308 -12.87 -25.05 -23.24
CA PHE A 308 -12.10 -25.16 -22.01
C PHE A 308 -13.00 -25.22 -20.77
N LEU A 309 -14.13 -24.49 -20.75
CA LEU A 309 -15.11 -24.56 -19.66
C LEU A 309 -15.78 -25.93 -19.60
N ASP A 310 -16.23 -26.48 -20.73
CA ASP A 310 -16.79 -27.84 -20.83
C ASP A 310 -15.81 -28.88 -20.28
N PHE A 311 -14.51 -28.74 -20.58
CA PHE A 311 -13.45 -29.59 -20.01
C PHE A 311 -13.29 -29.42 -18.49
N LEU A 312 -13.43 -28.20 -17.94
CA LEU A 312 -13.32 -27.95 -16.49
C LEU A 312 -14.53 -28.43 -15.67
N ILE A 313 -15.71 -28.55 -16.30
CA ILE A 313 -16.96 -28.94 -15.61
C ILE A 313 -17.37 -30.39 -15.88
N ALA A 314 -16.70 -31.10 -16.79
CA ALA A 314 -17.01 -32.48 -17.14
C ALA A 314 -15.77 -33.33 -17.44
N GLY A 315 -15.80 -34.60 -17.03
CA GLY A 315 -14.70 -35.55 -17.22
C GLY A 315 -13.42 -35.15 -16.48
N GLU A 316 -12.28 -35.55 -17.04
CA GLU A 316 -10.93 -35.38 -16.46
C GLU A 316 -10.64 -33.98 -15.92
N GLY A 317 -11.00 -32.92 -16.64
CA GLY A 317 -10.67 -31.55 -16.20
C GLY A 317 -11.40 -31.10 -14.93
N LYS A 318 -12.57 -31.69 -14.64
CA LYS A 318 -13.29 -31.50 -13.37
C LYS A 318 -12.56 -32.20 -12.22
N GLU A 319 -12.15 -33.45 -12.43
CA GLU A 319 -11.41 -34.25 -11.45
C GLU A 319 -10.08 -33.55 -11.07
N CYS A 320 -9.35 -33.06 -12.08
CA CYS A 320 -8.16 -32.23 -11.88
C CYS A 320 -8.43 -30.99 -11.01
N LEU A 321 -9.58 -30.33 -11.20
CA LEU A 321 -9.94 -29.14 -10.45
C LEU A 321 -10.32 -29.44 -9.00
N GLU A 322 -11.05 -30.53 -8.76
CA GLU A 322 -11.40 -30.99 -7.41
C GLU A 322 -10.13 -31.36 -6.63
N VAL A 323 -9.14 -32.00 -7.26
CA VAL A 323 -7.81 -32.23 -6.66
C VAL A 323 -7.10 -30.90 -6.33
N LEU A 324 -7.09 -29.92 -7.24
CA LEU A 324 -6.48 -28.61 -6.98
C LEU A 324 -7.08 -27.93 -5.76
N LYS A 325 -8.42 -27.89 -5.65
CA LYS A 325 -9.13 -27.31 -4.50
C LYS A 325 -8.88 -28.11 -3.21
N GLY A 326 -9.03 -29.44 -3.26
CA GLY A 326 -8.86 -30.33 -2.11
C GLY A 326 -7.43 -30.37 -1.56
N LYS A 327 -6.41 -30.09 -2.38
CA LYS A 327 -5.00 -29.96 -1.96
C LYS A 327 -4.59 -28.51 -1.65
N GLY A 328 -5.54 -27.57 -1.64
CA GLY A 328 -5.31 -26.17 -1.25
C GLY A 328 -4.58 -25.30 -2.29
N ILE A 329 -4.50 -25.72 -3.55
CA ILE A 329 -3.85 -24.95 -4.61
C ILE A 329 -4.80 -23.83 -5.09
N ASN A 330 -4.40 -22.59 -4.81
CA ASN A 330 -5.17 -21.43 -5.22
C ASN A 330 -5.17 -21.27 -6.75
N LEU A 331 -6.35 -21.38 -7.38
CA LEU A 331 -6.53 -21.29 -8.83
C LEU A 331 -6.01 -19.97 -9.44
N SER A 332 -5.92 -18.88 -8.68
CA SER A 332 -5.29 -17.63 -9.16
C SER A 332 -3.80 -17.78 -9.49
N SER A 333 -3.09 -18.71 -8.82
CA SER A 333 -1.67 -19.00 -9.08
C SER A 333 -1.51 -19.69 -10.44
N MET A 334 -2.27 -20.77 -10.67
CA MET A 334 -2.27 -21.46 -11.96
C MET A 334 -2.78 -20.55 -13.09
N SER A 335 -3.85 -19.80 -12.83
CA SER A 335 -4.44 -18.80 -13.74
C SER A 335 -3.42 -17.74 -14.17
N SER A 336 -2.57 -17.25 -13.26
CA SER A 336 -1.50 -16.30 -13.58
C SER A 336 -0.50 -16.87 -14.61
N ILE A 337 -0.12 -18.14 -14.47
CA ILE A 337 0.80 -18.83 -15.38
C ILE A 337 0.14 -19.03 -16.76
N LEU A 338 -1.08 -19.56 -16.75
CA LEU A 338 -1.85 -19.96 -17.94
C LEU A 338 -2.55 -18.79 -18.65
N SER A 339 -2.52 -17.57 -18.10
CA SER A 339 -3.34 -16.44 -18.58
C SER A 339 -3.11 -16.09 -20.06
N GLY A 340 -4.17 -16.24 -20.86
CA GLY A 340 -4.14 -16.04 -22.31
C GLY A 340 -3.52 -17.20 -23.11
N SER A 341 -3.71 -18.45 -22.66
CA SER A 341 -3.38 -19.66 -23.44
C SER A 341 -4.31 -19.86 -24.66
N GLY A 342 -5.52 -19.29 -24.62
CA GLY A 342 -6.40 -19.26 -25.79
C GLY A 342 -6.85 -20.66 -26.23
N SER A 343 -6.56 -21.03 -27.48
CA SER A 343 -6.87 -22.35 -28.04
C SER A 343 -6.10 -23.50 -27.37
N ASP A 344 -4.93 -23.22 -26.79
CA ASP A 344 -4.12 -24.23 -26.11
C ASP A 344 -4.51 -24.42 -24.63
N ALA A 345 -5.60 -23.80 -24.16
CA ALA A 345 -5.99 -23.76 -22.74
C ALA A 345 -6.03 -25.15 -22.08
N THR A 346 -6.71 -26.13 -22.68
CA THR A 346 -6.79 -27.51 -22.15
C THR A 346 -5.41 -28.16 -22.07
N LYS A 347 -4.59 -28.04 -23.12
CA LYS A 347 -3.23 -28.61 -23.19
C LYS A 347 -2.29 -27.96 -22.18
N ALA A 348 -2.40 -26.64 -22.00
CA ALA A 348 -1.59 -25.86 -21.08
C ALA A 348 -1.94 -26.16 -19.62
N PHE A 349 -3.25 -26.28 -19.32
CA PHE A 349 -3.75 -26.71 -18.02
C PHE A 349 -3.29 -28.12 -17.69
N LYS A 350 -3.60 -29.10 -18.55
CA LYS A 350 -3.26 -30.51 -18.32
C LYS A 350 -1.75 -30.70 -18.15
N GLY A 351 -0.93 -30.22 -19.07
CA GLY A 351 0.53 -30.35 -18.94
C GLY A 351 1.14 -29.66 -17.70
N LEU A 352 0.48 -28.66 -17.10
CA LEU A 352 0.90 -28.08 -15.82
C LEU A 352 0.35 -28.87 -14.63
N TYR A 353 -0.86 -29.41 -14.74
CA TYR A 353 -1.46 -30.33 -13.77
C TYR A 353 -0.62 -31.61 -13.64
N ASP A 354 -0.25 -32.26 -14.75
CA ASP A 354 0.54 -33.49 -14.80
C ASP A 354 1.96 -33.32 -14.22
N LEU A 355 2.46 -32.08 -14.15
CA LEU A 355 3.71 -31.76 -13.44
C LEU A 355 3.49 -31.57 -11.93
N TRP A 356 2.29 -31.23 -11.49
CA TRP A 356 1.96 -30.95 -10.09
C TRP A 356 1.36 -32.17 -9.37
N PHE A 357 0.56 -32.97 -10.09
CA PHE A 357 -0.14 -34.15 -9.61
C PHE A 357 0.07 -35.36 -10.55
N ASP A 358 0.05 -36.56 -9.98
CA ASP A 358 -0.05 -37.81 -10.74
C ASP A 358 -1.50 -38.15 -11.10
N GLU A 359 -1.70 -39.23 -11.86
CA GLU A 359 -3.02 -39.71 -12.29
C GLU A 359 -3.97 -40.04 -11.12
N GLN A 360 -3.43 -40.29 -9.92
CA GLN A 360 -4.20 -40.53 -8.69
C GLN A 360 -4.42 -39.25 -7.87
N GLY A 361 -4.05 -38.08 -8.38
CA GLY A 361 -4.22 -36.78 -7.71
C GLY A 361 -3.27 -36.55 -6.53
N ASN A 362 -2.19 -37.34 -6.41
CA ASN A 362 -1.16 -37.10 -5.39
C ASN A 362 -0.12 -36.11 -5.92
N LYS A 363 0.44 -35.30 -5.02
CA LYS A 363 1.50 -34.35 -5.38
C LYS A 363 2.70 -35.10 -5.96
N THR A 364 3.17 -34.72 -7.14
CA THR A 364 4.41 -35.26 -7.72
C THR A 364 5.64 -34.83 -6.92
N ARG A 365 6.83 -35.31 -7.31
CA ARG A 365 8.11 -34.79 -6.78
C ARG A 365 8.23 -33.27 -6.87
N TYR A 366 7.64 -32.64 -7.89
CA TYR A 366 7.79 -31.20 -8.13
C TYR A 366 7.16 -30.36 -7.00
N LEU A 367 5.89 -30.61 -6.65
CA LEU A 367 5.24 -29.91 -5.54
C LEU A 367 5.79 -30.37 -4.18
N LYS A 368 6.06 -31.67 -3.98
CA LYS A 368 6.63 -32.21 -2.73
C LYS A 368 7.97 -31.52 -2.39
N THR A 369 8.86 -31.32 -3.36
CA THR A 369 10.14 -30.63 -3.16
C THR A 369 9.95 -29.14 -2.87
N LEU A 370 9.06 -28.43 -3.59
CA LEU A 370 8.78 -27.02 -3.32
C LEU A 370 8.23 -26.81 -1.90
N GLU A 371 7.35 -27.70 -1.43
CA GLU A 371 6.79 -27.63 -0.08
C GLU A 371 7.83 -27.95 1.01
N LYS A 372 8.61 -29.03 0.83
CA LYS A 372 9.71 -29.41 1.72
C LYS A 372 10.70 -28.26 1.93
N GLU A 373 11.11 -27.61 0.84
CA GLU A 373 12.06 -26.50 0.85
C GLU A 373 11.38 -25.13 1.07
N ARG A 374 10.09 -25.12 1.44
CA ARG A 374 9.28 -23.93 1.79
C ARG A 374 9.24 -22.84 0.69
N ILE A 375 9.40 -23.23 -0.57
CA ILE A 375 9.30 -22.32 -1.73
C ILE A 375 7.83 -22.04 -2.04
N ASN A 376 7.43 -20.78 -1.91
CA ASN A 376 6.05 -20.37 -2.14
C ASN A 376 5.67 -20.46 -3.64
N LEU A 377 4.66 -21.27 -3.96
CA LEU A 377 4.13 -21.45 -5.32
C LEU A 377 3.65 -20.14 -5.95
N ALA A 378 3.21 -19.14 -5.17
CA ALA A 378 2.87 -17.82 -5.68
C ALA A 378 4.10 -17.06 -6.23
N SER A 379 5.28 -17.23 -5.62
CA SER A 379 6.54 -16.65 -6.12
C SER A 379 6.97 -17.30 -7.44
N VAL A 380 6.76 -18.61 -7.59
CA VAL A 380 6.97 -19.33 -8.86
C VAL A 380 5.98 -18.84 -9.92
N SER A 381 4.69 -18.76 -9.55
CA SER A 381 3.60 -18.31 -10.42
C SER A 381 3.69 -16.83 -10.82
N SER A 382 4.37 -16.01 -10.03
CA SER A 382 4.74 -14.63 -10.38
C SER A 382 5.77 -14.60 -11.50
N ILE A 383 6.87 -15.36 -11.39
CA ILE A 383 7.93 -15.42 -12.41
C ILE A 383 7.38 -15.97 -13.73
N LEU A 384 6.66 -17.10 -13.64
CA LEU A 384 6.05 -17.82 -14.75
C LEU A 384 4.77 -17.16 -15.30
N SER A 385 4.32 -16.04 -14.72
CA SER A 385 3.09 -15.37 -15.15
C SER A 385 3.13 -15.03 -16.63
N LYS A 386 2.07 -15.40 -17.37
CA LYS A 386 1.95 -15.35 -18.84
C LYS A 386 2.85 -16.33 -19.62
N ALA A 387 3.25 -17.47 -19.05
CA ALA A 387 3.88 -18.56 -19.81
C ALA A 387 2.92 -19.25 -20.81
N ARG A 388 1.59 -19.15 -20.58
CA ARG A 388 0.53 -19.59 -21.52
C ARG A 388 0.66 -21.07 -21.90
N ALA A 389 0.51 -21.41 -23.18
CA ALA A 389 0.70 -22.75 -23.75
C ALA A 389 2.03 -23.44 -23.37
N ASN A 390 3.06 -22.66 -23.05
CA ASN A 390 4.37 -23.16 -22.64
C ASN A 390 4.54 -23.30 -21.12
N ALA A 391 3.47 -23.17 -20.33
CA ALA A 391 3.49 -23.21 -18.86
C ALA A 391 4.26 -24.40 -18.30
N ALA A 392 3.92 -25.62 -18.73
CA ALA A 392 4.56 -26.86 -18.28
C ALA A 392 6.07 -26.85 -18.54
N LYS A 393 6.47 -26.61 -19.79
CA LYS A 393 7.88 -26.51 -20.21
C LYS A 393 8.65 -25.43 -19.43
N THR A 394 8.02 -24.30 -19.17
CA THR A 394 8.64 -23.17 -18.47
C THR A 394 8.76 -23.44 -16.96
N PHE A 395 7.75 -24.06 -16.35
CA PHE A 395 7.79 -24.51 -14.96
C PHE A 395 8.91 -25.54 -14.77
N LYS A 396 8.95 -26.58 -15.62
CA LYS A 396 9.99 -27.60 -15.57
C LYS A 396 11.38 -26.98 -15.74
N GLY A 397 11.58 -26.12 -16.75
CA GLY A 397 12.88 -25.47 -16.97
C GLY A 397 13.35 -24.54 -15.84
N LEU A 398 12.42 -23.94 -15.07
CA LEU A 398 12.78 -23.18 -13.87
C LEU A 398 13.05 -24.12 -12.67
N TYR A 399 12.29 -25.19 -12.53
CA TYR A 399 12.52 -26.22 -11.50
C TYR A 399 13.86 -26.92 -11.70
N ASP A 400 14.20 -27.35 -12.92
CA ASP A 400 15.46 -28.03 -13.26
C ASP A 400 16.70 -27.13 -13.02
N LEU A 401 16.53 -25.80 -12.93
CA LEU A 401 17.61 -24.89 -12.48
C LEU A 401 17.74 -24.84 -10.96
N TRP A 402 16.67 -25.08 -10.22
CA TRP A 402 16.63 -25.00 -8.76
C TRP A 402 16.91 -26.35 -8.09
N PHE A 403 16.51 -27.45 -8.75
CA PHE A 403 16.58 -28.80 -8.23
C PHE A 403 17.16 -29.77 -9.27
N ASP A 404 17.95 -30.74 -8.81
CA ASP A 404 18.39 -31.87 -9.62
C ASP A 404 17.28 -32.92 -9.81
N GLU A 405 17.57 -34.01 -10.51
CA GLU A 405 16.60 -35.07 -10.80
C GLU A 405 16.13 -35.82 -9.54
N GLN A 406 16.95 -35.87 -8.48
CA GLN A 406 16.57 -36.43 -7.18
C GLN A 406 15.79 -35.42 -6.31
N GLY A 407 15.69 -34.15 -6.73
CA GLY A 407 15.01 -33.09 -6.00
C GLY A 407 15.89 -32.37 -4.97
N ASN A 408 17.21 -32.54 -4.98
CA ASN A 408 18.11 -31.76 -4.13
C ASN A 408 18.35 -30.38 -4.74
N LYS A 409 18.56 -29.36 -3.90
CA LYS A 409 18.94 -28.02 -4.34
C LYS A 409 20.21 -28.04 -5.19
N THR A 410 20.16 -27.45 -6.37
CA THR A 410 21.34 -27.20 -7.22
C THR A 410 22.25 -26.15 -6.59
N ARG A 411 23.40 -25.86 -7.24
CA ARG A 411 24.25 -24.71 -6.88
C ARG A 411 23.46 -23.39 -6.82
N TYR A 412 22.45 -23.21 -7.68
CA TYR A 412 21.72 -21.96 -7.80
C TYR A 412 20.98 -21.59 -6.50
N LEU A 413 20.21 -22.51 -5.92
CA LEU A 413 19.53 -22.24 -4.64
C LEU A 413 20.50 -22.27 -3.44
N LYS A 414 21.46 -23.20 -3.41
CA LYS A 414 22.46 -23.29 -2.33
C LYS A 414 23.24 -21.98 -2.14
N THR A 415 23.67 -21.35 -3.22
CA THR A 415 24.36 -20.05 -3.18
C THR A 415 23.44 -18.92 -2.71
N LEU A 416 22.20 -18.84 -3.22
CA LEU A 416 21.24 -17.81 -2.79
C LEU A 416 20.93 -17.92 -1.28
N GLU A 417 20.79 -19.13 -0.75
CA GLU A 417 20.55 -19.36 0.68
C GLU A 417 21.78 -19.01 1.54
N LYS A 418 22.97 -19.45 1.14
CA LYS A 418 24.24 -19.13 1.81
C LYS A 418 24.45 -17.61 1.92
N GLU A 419 24.21 -16.89 0.83
CA GLU A 419 24.37 -15.43 0.76
C GLU A 419 23.10 -14.66 1.18
N ARG A 420 22.12 -15.36 1.79
CA ARG A 420 20.86 -14.80 2.36
C ARG A 420 20.01 -13.99 1.37
N ILE A 421 20.11 -14.26 0.07
CA ILE A 421 19.31 -13.61 -0.97
C ILE A 421 17.92 -14.25 -1.05
N ASN A 422 16.90 -13.50 -0.65
CA ASN A 422 15.51 -13.97 -0.64
C ASN A 422 14.95 -14.18 -2.07
N LEU A 423 14.45 -15.39 -2.35
CA LEU A 423 13.82 -15.75 -3.63
C LEU A 423 12.59 -14.89 -3.95
N ALA A 424 11.91 -14.31 -2.96
CA ALA A 424 10.85 -13.33 -3.16
C ALA A 424 11.36 -12.03 -3.83
N SER A 425 12.57 -11.57 -3.49
CA SER A 425 13.20 -10.42 -4.15
C SER A 425 13.50 -10.74 -5.61
N VAL A 426 14.08 -11.92 -5.88
CA VAL A 426 14.33 -12.42 -7.25
C VAL A 426 13.03 -12.57 -8.04
N SER A 427 11.97 -13.12 -7.44
CA SER A 427 10.63 -13.23 -8.02
C SER A 427 10.00 -11.87 -8.33
N SER A 428 10.31 -10.83 -7.54
CA SER A 428 9.83 -9.47 -7.78
C SER A 428 10.52 -8.78 -8.97
N ILE A 429 11.82 -9.03 -9.16
CA ILE A 429 12.59 -8.58 -10.32
C ILE A 429 12.11 -9.30 -11.59
N LEU A 430 11.98 -10.63 -11.51
CA LEU A 430 11.64 -11.53 -12.62
C LEU A 430 10.12 -11.73 -12.82
N GLY A 431 9.27 -10.98 -12.12
CA GLY A 431 7.82 -11.14 -12.19
C GLY A 431 7.27 -10.89 -13.59
N ARG A 432 6.40 -11.77 -14.08
CA ARG A 432 5.83 -11.79 -15.45
C ARG A 432 6.86 -11.97 -16.57
N THR A 433 7.92 -12.72 -16.31
CA THR A 433 8.88 -13.11 -17.35
C THR A 433 8.31 -14.18 -18.30
N GLY A 434 7.38 -15.01 -17.82
CA GLY A 434 6.73 -16.04 -18.64
C GLY A 434 7.77 -17.01 -19.21
N THR A 435 7.69 -17.31 -20.50
CA THR A 435 8.52 -18.32 -21.19
C THR A 435 10.03 -18.14 -21.08
N SER A 436 10.51 -16.92 -20.78
CA SER A 436 11.94 -16.64 -20.59
C SER A 436 12.42 -16.83 -19.14
N ALA A 437 11.58 -17.33 -18.23
CA ALA A 437 11.84 -17.37 -16.78
C ALA A 437 13.17 -18.03 -16.40
N ALA A 438 13.39 -19.26 -16.87
CA ALA A 438 14.61 -20.02 -16.60
C ALA A 438 15.87 -19.29 -17.08
N LYS A 439 15.84 -18.77 -18.32
CA LYS A 439 16.93 -17.97 -18.88
C LYS A 439 17.18 -16.71 -18.06
N ALA A 440 16.14 -15.93 -17.77
CA ALA A 440 16.30 -14.67 -17.04
C ALA A 440 16.77 -14.85 -15.59
N PHE A 441 16.39 -15.97 -14.95
CA PHE A 441 16.93 -16.37 -13.65
C PHE A 441 18.42 -16.72 -13.76
N LYS A 442 18.80 -17.55 -14.74
CA LYS A 442 20.21 -17.92 -14.98
C LYS A 442 21.06 -16.70 -15.34
N ASP A 443 20.62 -15.87 -16.28
CA ASP A 443 21.32 -14.65 -16.70
C ASP A 443 21.53 -13.66 -15.53
N LEU A 444 20.58 -13.59 -14.58
CA LEU A 444 20.70 -12.75 -13.38
C LEU A 444 21.62 -13.39 -12.32
N TYR A 445 21.54 -14.71 -12.13
CA TYR A 445 22.44 -15.44 -11.24
C TYR A 445 23.89 -15.36 -11.73
N ASP A 446 24.15 -15.65 -13.00
CA ASP A 446 25.49 -15.66 -13.60
C ASP A 446 26.10 -14.24 -13.67
N LEU A 447 25.29 -13.19 -13.49
CA LEU A 447 25.77 -11.81 -13.29
C LEU A 447 26.20 -11.56 -11.83
N TRP A 448 25.50 -12.17 -10.87
CA TRP A 448 25.74 -12.02 -9.43
C TRP A 448 26.83 -12.97 -8.90
N PHE A 449 26.96 -14.16 -9.50
CA PHE A 449 27.83 -15.25 -9.06
C PHE A 449 28.63 -15.84 -10.22
N ASP A 450 29.87 -16.22 -9.94
CA ASP A 450 30.69 -17.02 -10.87
C ASP A 450 30.24 -18.49 -10.90
N GLU A 451 30.92 -19.31 -11.70
CA GLU A 451 30.57 -20.74 -11.87
C GLU A 451 30.76 -21.55 -10.58
N GLN A 452 31.68 -21.11 -9.71
CA GLN A 452 31.95 -21.67 -8.39
C GLN A 452 30.96 -21.19 -7.32
N GLY A 453 30.11 -20.20 -7.63
CA GLY A 453 29.14 -19.62 -6.71
C GLY A 453 29.68 -18.49 -5.83
N ASN A 454 30.88 -17.95 -6.10
CA ASN A 454 31.35 -16.76 -5.41
C ASN A 454 30.72 -15.52 -6.02
N LYS A 455 30.49 -14.49 -5.18
CA LYS A 455 30.03 -13.18 -5.64
C LYS A 455 30.97 -12.61 -6.71
N THR A 456 30.42 -12.18 -7.84
CA THR A 456 31.16 -11.41 -8.84
C THR A 456 31.46 -10.00 -8.31
N ARG A 457 32.20 -9.19 -9.08
CA ARG A 457 32.39 -7.76 -8.78
C ARG A 457 31.08 -7.02 -8.50
N TYR A 458 30.00 -7.41 -9.18
CA TYR A 458 28.70 -6.75 -9.12
C TYR A 458 28.06 -6.78 -7.72
N LEU A 459 28.15 -7.91 -7.00
CA LEU A 459 27.68 -7.97 -5.62
C LEU A 459 28.75 -7.51 -4.62
N LYS A 460 30.03 -7.85 -4.85
CA LYS A 460 31.14 -7.43 -3.97
C LYS A 460 31.21 -5.91 -3.81
N THR A 461 31.05 -5.15 -4.88
CA THR A 461 31.09 -3.67 -4.83
C THR A 461 29.86 -3.09 -4.14
N LEU A 462 28.66 -3.64 -4.35
CA LEU A 462 27.46 -3.21 -3.61
C LEU A 462 27.61 -3.42 -2.10
N GLU A 463 28.12 -4.58 -1.67
CA GLU A 463 28.32 -4.90 -0.26
C GLU A 463 29.41 -4.03 0.39
N LYS A 464 30.57 -3.87 -0.28
CA LYS A 464 31.66 -2.99 0.18
C LYS A 464 31.19 -1.57 0.44
N GLU A 465 30.31 -1.05 -0.41
CA GLU A 465 29.81 0.33 -0.36
C GLU A 465 28.47 0.46 0.39
N GLY A 466 28.03 -0.60 1.10
CA GLY A 466 26.83 -0.58 1.96
C GLY A 466 25.49 -0.53 1.22
N ILE A 467 25.45 -0.76 -0.10
CA ILE A 467 24.23 -0.69 -0.90
C ILE A 467 23.46 -2.01 -0.83
N GLY A 468 22.43 -2.05 0.02
CA GLY A 468 21.59 -3.23 0.18
C GLY A 468 20.89 -3.68 -1.11
N LEU A 469 21.02 -4.96 -1.45
CA LEU A 469 20.41 -5.58 -2.64
C LEU A 469 18.87 -5.44 -2.66
N ALA A 470 18.23 -5.28 -1.49
CA ALA A 470 16.79 -5.00 -1.39
C ALA A 470 16.39 -3.68 -2.08
N SER A 471 17.17 -2.62 -1.92
CA SER A 471 16.91 -1.32 -2.56
C SER A 471 17.08 -1.40 -4.08
N VAL A 472 18.09 -2.14 -4.55
CA VAL A 472 18.30 -2.43 -5.97
C VAL A 472 17.15 -3.28 -6.53
N SER A 473 16.71 -4.29 -5.78
CA SER A 473 15.57 -5.16 -6.16
C SER A 473 14.25 -4.38 -6.26
N ASN A 474 14.02 -3.41 -5.37
CA ASN A 474 12.85 -2.53 -5.43
C ASN A 474 12.85 -1.65 -6.69
N ILE A 475 13.99 -1.08 -7.07
CA ILE A 475 14.15 -0.31 -8.30
C ILE A 475 13.91 -1.20 -9.54
N LEU A 476 14.51 -2.40 -9.54
CA LEU A 476 14.43 -3.37 -10.64
C LEU A 476 13.14 -4.22 -10.63
N HIS A 477 12.21 -3.98 -9.72
CA HIS A 477 10.94 -4.69 -9.65
C HIS A 477 10.21 -4.62 -10.98
N GLY A 478 9.92 -5.78 -11.59
CA GLY A 478 9.32 -5.87 -12.92
C GLY A 478 10.28 -5.57 -14.09
N ALA A 479 11.59 -5.74 -13.95
CA ALA A 479 12.55 -5.75 -15.07
C ALA A 479 12.42 -7.00 -15.97
N ARG A 480 11.90 -8.11 -15.43
CA ARG A 480 11.55 -9.35 -16.14
C ARG A 480 12.75 -9.96 -16.88
N ALA A 481 12.58 -10.41 -18.11
CA ALA A 481 13.64 -10.93 -18.97
C ALA A 481 14.87 -9.99 -19.14
N ASN A 482 14.70 -8.68 -18.91
CA ASN A 482 15.81 -7.72 -18.99
C ASN A 482 16.59 -7.56 -17.68
N ALA A 483 16.22 -8.26 -16.60
CA ALA A 483 16.76 -8.06 -15.25
C ALA A 483 18.28 -7.96 -15.18
N ALA A 484 19.01 -8.95 -15.72
CA ALA A 484 20.47 -8.95 -15.74
C ALA A 484 21.05 -7.74 -16.48
N LYS A 485 20.53 -7.44 -17.68
CA LYS A 485 20.96 -6.28 -18.49
C LYS A 485 20.69 -4.97 -17.76
N THR A 486 19.51 -4.80 -17.17
CA THR A 486 19.12 -3.59 -16.45
C THR A 486 19.90 -3.43 -15.14
N PHE A 487 20.13 -4.52 -14.40
CA PHE A 487 21.01 -4.53 -13.22
C PHE A 487 22.42 -4.08 -13.60
N LYS A 488 23.01 -4.69 -14.63
CA LYS A 488 24.35 -4.34 -15.10
C LYS A 488 24.44 -2.87 -15.48
N VAL A 489 23.52 -2.36 -16.31
CA VAL A 489 23.54 -0.94 -16.71
C VAL A 489 23.34 -0.01 -15.49
N LEU A 490 22.51 -0.35 -14.52
CA LEU A 490 22.34 0.46 -13.30
C LEU A 490 23.61 0.45 -12.43
N HIS A 491 24.25 -0.72 -12.27
CA HIS A 491 25.52 -0.84 -11.57
C HIS A 491 26.63 -0.06 -12.28
N ASP A 492 26.74 -0.18 -13.61
CA ASP A 492 27.74 0.50 -14.43
C ASP A 492 27.50 2.04 -14.51
N LEU A 493 26.36 2.55 -14.01
CA LEU A 493 26.17 3.98 -13.72
C LEU A 493 26.67 4.38 -12.33
N TRP A 494 26.65 3.46 -11.36
CA TRP A 494 27.06 3.71 -9.98
C TRP A 494 28.56 3.47 -9.76
N PHE A 495 29.14 2.54 -10.52
CA PHE A 495 30.51 2.08 -10.40
C PHE A 495 31.20 1.98 -11.75
N ASP A 496 32.48 2.32 -11.79
CA ASP A 496 33.33 2.14 -12.97
C ASP A 496 33.73 0.66 -13.17
N GLY A 497 34.53 0.38 -14.20
CA GLY A 497 35.00 -0.98 -14.51
C GLY A 497 35.87 -1.63 -13.43
N GLN A 498 36.48 -0.84 -12.54
CA GLN A 498 37.28 -1.29 -11.40
C GLN A 498 36.44 -1.45 -10.12
N GLY A 499 35.21 -0.91 -10.10
CA GLY A 499 34.32 -0.92 -8.95
C GLY A 499 34.41 0.34 -8.08
N ASN A 500 35.07 1.42 -8.53
CA ASN A 500 35.06 2.69 -7.80
C ASN A 500 33.75 3.44 -8.07
N LYS A 501 33.27 4.21 -7.08
CA LYS A 501 32.12 5.11 -7.25
C LYS A 501 32.33 6.07 -8.43
N THR A 502 31.37 6.11 -9.36
CA THR A 502 31.28 7.14 -10.41
C THR A 502 30.95 8.51 -9.79
N GLN A 503 30.95 9.57 -10.61
CA GLN A 503 30.50 10.89 -10.18
C GLN A 503 29.10 10.85 -9.54
N TYR A 504 28.17 10.05 -10.08
CA TYR A 504 26.80 9.92 -9.57
C TYR A 504 26.75 9.53 -8.09
N LEU A 505 27.49 8.49 -7.67
CA LEU A 505 27.53 8.08 -6.25
C LEU A 505 28.46 8.95 -5.39
N LYS A 506 29.51 9.54 -5.97
CA LYS A 506 30.37 10.50 -5.26
C LYS A 506 29.58 11.75 -4.85
N THR A 507 28.80 12.32 -5.76
CA THR A 507 27.94 13.47 -5.51
C THR A 507 26.83 13.14 -4.50
N LEU A 508 26.10 12.04 -4.68
CA LEU A 508 25.07 11.62 -3.72
C LEU A 508 25.63 11.41 -2.31
N GLY A 509 26.84 10.86 -2.18
CA GLY A 509 27.52 10.69 -0.89
C GLY A 509 28.01 12.01 -0.28
N LYS A 510 28.59 12.91 -1.09
CA LYS A 510 29.07 14.24 -0.67
C LYS A 510 27.94 15.11 -0.12
N GLU A 511 26.77 15.04 -0.75
CA GLU A 511 25.59 15.84 -0.40
C GLU A 511 24.62 15.08 0.53
N GLU A 512 25.10 14.02 1.20
CA GLU A 512 24.40 13.19 2.20
C GLU A 512 23.03 12.59 1.74
N ILE A 513 22.79 12.49 0.43
CA ILE A 513 21.54 11.98 -0.12
C ILE A 513 21.51 10.45 -0.02
N ASN A 514 20.73 9.96 0.95
CA ASN A 514 20.52 8.54 1.16
C ASN A 514 19.86 7.87 -0.07
N LEU A 515 20.55 6.87 -0.65
CA LEU A 515 20.06 6.03 -1.75
C LEU A 515 18.69 5.39 -1.48
N THR A 516 18.32 5.19 -0.22
CA THR A 516 16.99 4.70 0.18
C THR A 516 15.89 5.64 -0.30
N ASN A 517 16.05 6.96 -0.16
CA ASN A 517 15.06 7.95 -0.61
C ASN A 517 14.88 7.91 -2.13
N LEU A 518 15.98 7.83 -2.88
CA LEU A 518 15.96 7.69 -4.33
C LEU A 518 15.34 6.34 -4.76
N SER A 519 15.69 5.24 -4.08
CA SER A 519 15.13 3.90 -4.37
C SER A 519 13.63 3.80 -4.04
N GLY A 520 13.15 4.57 -3.07
CA GLY A 520 11.73 4.72 -2.75
C GLY A 520 10.96 5.32 -3.93
N ILE A 521 11.44 6.47 -4.43
CA ILE A 521 10.83 7.15 -5.59
C ILE A 521 10.89 6.24 -6.84
N LEU A 522 12.06 5.67 -7.14
CA LEU A 522 12.29 4.84 -8.33
C LEU A 522 11.82 3.38 -8.20
N SER A 523 11.18 3.01 -7.09
CA SER A 523 10.62 1.67 -6.90
C SER A 523 9.66 1.31 -8.05
N LYS A 524 9.79 0.09 -8.58
CA LYS A 524 9.05 -0.40 -9.76
C LYS A 524 9.38 0.30 -11.08
N ALA A 525 10.53 0.97 -11.21
CA ALA A 525 11.02 1.44 -12.51
C ALA A 525 11.34 0.28 -13.48
N GLY A 526 11.70 -0.90 -12.95
CA GLY A 526 11.92 -2.12 -13.72
C GLY A 526 12.98 -1.91 -14.80
N ALA A 527 12.70 -2.34 -16.03
CA ALA A 527 13.63 -2.21 -17.15
C ALA A 527 14.03 -0.75 -17.50
N LYS A 528 13.27 0.25 -17.05
CA LYS A 528 13.56 1.69 -17.24
C LYS A 528 14.42 2.29 -16.12
N ALA A 529 14.80 1.50 -15.10
CA ALA A 529 15.53 1.98 -13.92
C ALA A 529 16.78 2.84 -14.21
N PRO A 530 17.70 2.49 -15.14
CA PRO A 530 18.88 3.32 -15.40
C PRO A 530 18.53 4.69 -15.98
N LYS A 531 17.50 4.76 -16.83
CA LYS A 531 16.99 6.04 -17.35
C LYS A 531 16.33 6.84 -16.23
N ALA A 532 15.44 6.23 -15.46
CA ALA A 532 14.74 6.89 -14.36
C ALA A 532 15.70 7.41 -13.27
N PHE A 533 16.82 6.70 -13.04
CA PHE A 533 17.93 7.16 -12.21
C PHE A 533 18.57 8.43 -12.77
N LYS A 534 18.99 8.42 -14.05
CA LYS A 534 19.59 9.60 -14.70
C LYS A 534 18.63 10.78 -14.74
N ASP A 535 17.39 10.57 -15.17
CA ASP A 535 16.39 11.62 -15.29
C ASP A 535 16.13 12.31 -13.93
N LEU A 536 16.17 11.57 -12.81
CA LEU A 536 16.02 12.13 -11.46
C LEU A 536 17.32 12.77 -10.95
N TYR A 537 18.47 12.14 -11.19
CA TYR A 537 19.78 12.73 -10.83
C TYR A 537 20.00 14.06 -11.55
N ASN A 538 19.77 14.13 -12.86
CA ASN A 538 19.94 15.35 -13.67
C ASN A 538 18.91 16.45 -13.32
N LEU A 539 17.85 16.12 -12.56
CA LEU A 539 16.93 17.11 -12.00
C LEU A 539 17.47 17.69 -10.68
N TRP A 540 18.24 16.91 -9.93
CA TRP A 540 18.83 17.27 -8.65
C TRP A 540 20.23 17.89 -8.77
N PHE A 541 20.99 17.50 -9.79
CA PHE A 541 22.37 17.92 -10.05
C PHE A 541 22.58 18.32 -11.51
N ASP A 542 23.47 19.29 -11.73
CA ASP A 542 24.00 19.61 -13.07
C ASP A 542 25.05 18.58 -13.53
N GLU A 543 25.68 18.82 -14.69
CA GLU A 543 26.64 17.88 -15.29
C GLU A 543 27.94 17.80 -14.48
N GLU A 544 28.33 18.89 -13.83
CA GLU A 544 29.46 19.01 -12.91
C GLU A 544 29.17 18.39 -11.52
N GLY A 545 27.90 18.13 -11.20
CA GLY A 545 27.46 17.53 -9.95
C GLY A 545 27.11 18.53 -8.84
N ASN A 546 26.98 19.83 -9.13
CA ASN A 546 26.43 20.80 -8.18
C ASN A 546 24.91 20.66 -8.08
N LYS A 547 24.36 20.96 -6.91
CA LYS A 547 22.90 21.01 -6.71
C LYS A 547 22.24 21.99 -7.68
N THR A 548 21.20 21.56 -8.39
CA THR A 548 20.32 22.46 -9.15
C THR A 548 19.52 23.34 -8.20
N GLN A 549 18.77 24.31 -8.77
CA GLN A 549 17.81 25.11 -8.01
C GLN A 549 16.83 24.27 -7.19
N TYR A 550 16.44 23.08 -7.68
CA TYR A 550 15.47 22.22 -7.03
C TYR A 550 15.92 21.77 -5.63
N LEU A 551 17.14 21.23 -5.51
CA LEU A 551 17.67 20.84 -4.19
C LEU A 551 18.05 22.05 -3.35
N LYS A 552 18.67 23.09 -3.93
CA LYS A 552 19.02 24.33 -3.23
C LYS A 552 17.80 24.97 -2.54
N THR A 553 16.65 24.97 -3.21
CA THR A 553 15.39 25.47 -2.63
C THR A 553 14.84 24.55 -1.54
N LEU A 554 14.85 23.22 -1.72
CA LEU A 554 14.40 22.32 -0.65
C LEU A 554 15.25 22.46 0.63
N GLU A 555 16.57 22.61 0.50
CA GLU A 555 17.48 22.78 1.64
C GLU A 555 17.32 24.14 2.32
N LYS A 556 17.27 25.22 1.53
CA LYS A 556 17.04 26.58 2.05
C LYS A 556 15.73 26.72 2.82
N GLU A 557 14.72 25.95 2.44
CA GLU A 557 13.38 25.98 3.01
C GLU A 557 13.12 24.80 3.96
N GLU A 558 14.19 24.11 4.40
CA GLU A 558 14.21 23.01 5.38
C GLU A 558 13.30 21.80 5.06
N ILE A 559 12.95 21.59 3.79
CA ILE A 559 12.10 20.48 3.36
C ILE A 559 12.89 19.18 3.31
N ASN A 560 12.65 18.32 4.30
CA ASN A 560 13.23 16.99 4.35
C ASN A 560 12.83 16.12 3.14
N LEU A 561 13.82 15.72 2.34
CA LEU A 561 13.67 14.88 1.15
C LEU A 561 12.99 13.51 1.45
N THR A 562 13.00 13.06 2.71
CA THR A 562 12.29 11.86 3.17
C THR A 562 10.77 12.02 3.07
N ASN A 563 10.22 13.22 3.34
CA ASN A 563 8.79 13.50 3.15
C ASN A 563 8.41 13.46 1.66
N VAL A 564 9.26 14.03 0.80
CA VAL A 564 9.11 14.00 -0.67
C VAL A 564 9.17 12.56 -1.18
N SER A 565 10.17 11.78 -0.74
CA SER A 565 10.31 10.35 -1.06
C SER A 565 9.12 9.52 -0.57
N SER A 566 8.58 9.82 0.61
CA SER A 566 7.39 9.17 1.15
C SER A 566 6.18 9.35 0.23
N ILE A 567 5.89 10.59 -0.21
CA ILE A 567 4.77 10.89 -1.11
C ILE A 567 4.98 10.24 -2.48
N LEU A 568 6.17 10.41 -3.05
CA LEU A 568 6.51 9.98 -4.41
C LEU A 568 6.95 8.51 -4.50
N GLY A 569 6.87 7.76 -3.40
CA GLY A 569 7.26 6.36 -3.33
C GLY A 569 6.54 5.50 -4.36
N GLY A 570 7.29 4.80 -5.22
CA GLY A 570 6.73 3.99 -6.30
C GLY A 570 6.33 4.76 -7.56
N ALA A 571 6.79 6.00 -7.75
CA ALA A 571 6.68 6.71 -9.03
C ALA A 571 7.45 6.00 -10.16
N GLY A 572 8.47 5.23 -9.83
CA GLY A 572 9.19 4.33 -10.72
C GLY A 572 9.81 5.07 -11.89
N ALA A 573 9.45 4.66 -13.11
CA ALA A 573 9.95 5.28 -14.34
C ALA A 573 9.52 6.75 -14.54
N ASN A 574 8.58 7.26 -13.74
CA ASN A 574 8.14 8.66 -13.77
C ASN A 574 8.72 9.50 -12.61
N GLY A 575 9.69 8.98 -11.85
CA GLY A 575 10.19 9.62 -10.62
C GLY A 575 10.60 11.09 -10.78
N ALA A 576 11.39 11.41 -11.81
CA ALA A 576 11.82 12.78 -12.11
C ALA A 576 10.62 13.72 -12.38
N ARG A 577 9.67 13.29 -13.22
CA ARG A 577 8.46 14.07 -13.51
C ARG A 577 7.63 14.28 -12.26
N ALA A 578 7.40 13.22 -11.49
CA ALA A 578 6.60 13.29 -10.26
C ALA A 578 7.23 14.20 -9.18
N PHE A 579 8.56 14.23 -9.09
CA PHE A 579 9.30 15.18 -8.27
C PHE A 579 9.10 16.61 -8.77
N LYS A 580 9.27 16.85 -10.09
CA LYS A 580 9.07 18.18 -10.69
C LYS A 580 7.64 18.68 -10.49
N ASP A 581 6.63 17.83 -10.75
CA ASP A 581 5.22 18.17 -10.59
C ASP A 581 4.88 18.58 -9.14
N LEU A 582 5.51 17.93 -8.14
CA LEU A 582 5.32 18.28 -6.72
C LEU A 582 6.10 19.54 -6.33
N TYR A 583 7.32 19.72 -6.83
CA TYR A 583 8.08 20.94 -6.63
C TYR A 583 7.37 22.15 -7.24
N ASP A 584 6.90 22.04 -8.48
CA ASP A 584 6.16 23.09 -9.19
C ASP A 584 4.81 23.43 -8.52
N LEU A 585 4.28 22.55 -7.66
CA LEU A 585 3.12 22.83 -6.81
C LEU A 585 3.51 23.68 -5.59
N TRP A 586 4.65 23.37 -4.96
CA TRP A 586 5.13 24.05 -3.74
C TRP A 586 5.92 25.34 -4.01
N PHE A 587 6.52 25.49 -5.18
CA PHE A 587 7.45 26.57 -5.50
C PHE A 587 7.18 27.22 -6.87
N ASP A 588 7.45 28.52 -6.98
CA ASP A 588 7.53 29.20 -8.27
C ASP A 588 8.87 28.95 -8.99
N GLU A 589 9.01 29.47 -10.20
CA GLU A 589 10.22 29.33 -11.01
C GLU A 589 11.47 29.98 -10.39
N LYS A 590 11.29 30.87 -9.40
CA LYS A 590 12.35 31.52 -8.63
C LYS A 590 12.63 30.80 -7.30
N GLY A 591 12.01 29.65 -7.06
CA GLY A 591 12.14 28.88 -5.83
C GLY A 591 11.46 29.50 -4.61
N LYS A 592 10.52 30.44 -4.80
CA LYS A 592 9.72 31.01 -3.69
C LYS A 592 8.53 30.10 -3.39
N LYS A 593 8.23 29.92 -2.10
CA LYS A 593 7.06 29.16 -1.62
C LYS A 593 5.78 29.69 -2.24
N LYS A 594 5.03 28.82 -2.88
CA LYS A 594 3.63 29.02 -3.27
C LYS A 594 2.71 28.86 -2.06
N GLN A 595 1.52 29.41 -2.19
CA GLN A 595 0.46 29.43 -1.17
C GLN A 595 0.27 28.07 -0.48
N TYR A 596 0.24 26.96 -1.23
CA TYR A 596 0.09 25.60 -0.71
C TYR A 596 1.00 25.27 0.47
N LEU A 597 2.28 25.60 0.37
CA LEU A 597 3.24 25.28 1.43
C LEU A 597 3.27 26.37 2.52
N LYS A 598 3.23 27.64 2.09
CA LYS A 598 3.19 28.80 2.99
C LYS A 598 2.04 28.67 4.02
N THR A 599 0.83 28.37 3.55
CA THR A 599 -0.37 28.23 4.38
C THR A 599 -0.30 27.03 5.35
N LEU A 600 0.36 25.92 4.97
CA LEU A 600 0.59 24.79 5.86
C LEU A 600 1.55 25.17 7.01
N GLU A 601 2.64 25.86 6.70
CA GLU A 601 3.63 26.35 7.67
C GLU A 601 3.01 27.38 8.63
N GLU A 602 2.29 28.38 8.09
CA GLU A 602 1.58 29.39 8.88
C GLU A 602 0.49 28.78 9.80
N SER A 603 -0.04 27.60 9.43
CA SER A 603 -0.99 26.84 10.25
C SER A 603 -0.33 25.85 11.22
N GLY A 604 1.01 25.84 11.33
CA GLY A 604 1.75 24.93 12.20
C GLY A 604 1.71 23.45 11.77
N MET A 605 1.29 23.15 10.54
CA MET A 605 1.12 21.78 10.06
C MET A 605 2.38 21.23 9.41
N GLY A 606 3.02 20.28 10.10
CA GLY A 606 4.18 19.57 9.57
C GLY A 606 3.87 18.71 8.33
N LEU A 607 4.75 18.78 7.32
CA LEU A 607 4.74 17.92 6.13
C LEU A 607 4.82 16.41 6.45
N THR A 608 5.22 16.04 7.67
CA THR A 608 5.23 14.66 8.19
C THR A 608 3.82 14.06 8.23
N ASN A 609 2.81 14.81 8.68
CA ASN A 609 1.42 14.33 8.73
C ASN A 609 0.84 14.16 7.32
N VAL A 610 1.11 15.12 6.43
CA VAL A 610 0.71 15.05 5.02
C VAL A 610 1.38 13.87 4.30
N SER A 611 2.69 13.71 4.45
CA SER A 611 3.45 12.64 3.80
C SER A 611 3.19 11.25 4.40
N SER A 612 2.67 11.18 5.64
CA SER A 612 2.14 9.94 6.24
C SER A 612 0.84 9.50 5.55
N ILE A 613 -0.14 10.40 5.43
CA ILE A 613 -1.42 10.12 4.77
C ILE A 613 -1.17 9.76 3.29
N LEU A 614 -0.34 10.56 2.62
CA LEU A 614 -0.01 10.45 1.20
C LEU A 614 1.16 9.48 0.91
N HIS A 615 1.50 8.57 1.83
CA HIS A 615 2.59 7.63 1.62
C HIS A 615 2.33 6.75 0.38
N ARG A 616 3.34 6.66 -0.51
CA ARG A 616 3.35 5.89 -1.77
C ARG A 616 2.23 6.24 -2.78
N VAL A 617 1.88 7.53 -2.92
CA VAL A 617 1.08 8.00 -4.07
C VAL A 617 1.83 7.75 -5.39
N GLY A 618 3.15 7.91 -5.38
CA GLY A 618 3.98 7.76 -6.57
C GLY A 618 3.78 8.90 -7.57
N ALA A 619 3.52 8.56 -8.83
CA ALA A 619 3.51 9.53 -9.94
C ALA A 619 2.42 10.62 -9.86
N ASN A 620 1.41 10.45 -9.00
CA ASN A 620 0.31 11.41 -8.81
C ASN A 620 0.49 12.28 -7.55
N GLY A 621 1.69 12.33 -6.95
CA GLY A 621 1.96 12.98 -5.67
C GLY A 621 1.40 14.40 -5.55
N ALA A 622 1.69 15.25 -6.53
CA ALA A 622 1.19 16.63 -6.59
C ALA A 622 -0.36 16.71 -6.61
N LYS A 623 -1.03 15.85 -7.38
CA LYS A 623 -2.50 15.82 -7.46
C LYS A 623 -3.12 15.39 -6.12
N ALA A 624 -2.55 14.39 -5.47
CA ALA A 624 -3.04 13.90 -4.18
C ALA A 624 -2.76 14.91 -3.05
N PHE A 625 -1.61 15.59 -3.08
CA PHE A 625 -1.29 16.70 -2.18
C PHE A 625 -2.30 17.83 -2.33
N LYS A 626 -2.54 18.30 -3.56
CA LYS A 626 -3.52 19.36 -3.81
C LYS A 626 -4.92 18.95 -3.33
N GLY A 627 -5.36 17.73 -3.62
CA GLY A 627 -6.68 17.26 -3.18
C GLY A 627 -6.86 17.16 -1.66
N LEU A 628 -5.78 16.91 -0.90
CA LEU A 628 -5.83 16.95 0.56
C LEU A 628 -5.79 18.39 1.09
N TYR A 629 -4.96 19.25 0.48
CA TYR A 629 -4.93 20.68 0.79
C TYR A 629 -6.29 21.35 0.55
N ASP A 630 -6.94 21.07 -0.58
CA ASP A 630 -8.25 21.64 -0.97
C ASP A 630 -9.40 21.23 -0.02
N LEU A 631 -9.20 20.22 0.83
CA LEU A 631 -10.14 19.88 1.91
C LEU A 631 -9.86 20.68 3.18
N TRP A 632 -8.59 21.01 3.44
CA TRP A 632 -8.13 21.69 4.65
C TRP A 632 -8.16 23.22 4.52
N PHE A 633 -8.02 23.73 3.30
CA PHE A 633 -7.94 25.15 2.99
C PHE A 633 -8.78 25.52 1.77
N ASP A 634 -9.35 26.72 1.79
CA ASP A 634 -10.00 27.32 0.63
C ASP A 634 -9.00 27.88 -0.40
N GLU A 635 -9.49 28.44 -1.51
CA GLU A 635 -8.62 29.04 -2.55
C GLU A 635 -7.83 30.27 -2.06
N GLN A 636 -8.20 30.86 -0.93
CA GLN A 636 -7.51 31.98 -0.29
C GLN A 636 -6.50 31.52 0.77
N GLY A 637 -6.50 30.23 1.14
CA GLY A 637 -5.63 29.65 2.16
C GLY A 637 -6.20 29.75 3.58
N ASN A 638 -7.48 30.10 3.76
CA ASN A 638 -8.11 30.05 5.08
C ASN A 638 -8.46 28.60 5.41
N LYS A 639 -8.31 28.20 6.68
CA LYS A 639 -8.77 26.89 7.17
C LYS A 639 -10.25 26.71 6.82
N THR A 640 -10.61 25.59 6.21
CA THR A 640 -12.00 25.18 6.00
C THR A 640 -12.66 24.79 7.32
N GLN A 641 -13.97 24.57 7.29
CA GLN A 641 -14.74 24.01 8.41
C GLN A 641 -14.08 22.73 8.96
N TYR A 642 -13.58 21.84 8.08
CA TYR A 642 -12.93 20.58 8.50
C TYR A 642 -11.83 20.79 9.54
N LEU A 643 -10.89 21.72 9.30
CA LEU A 643 -9.83 22.00 10.28
C LEU A 643 -10.32 22.79 11.49
N ARG A 644 -11.22 23.76 11.30
CA ARG A 644 -11.78 24.56 12.41
C ARG A 644 -12.51 23.68 13.44
N THR A 645 -13.28 22.70 12.98
CA THR A 645 -13.95 21.72 13.84
C THR A 645 -12.95 20.87 14.60
N LEU A 646 -11.93 20.32 13.91
CA LEU A 646 -10.91 19.50 14.58
C LEU A 646 -10.13 20.27 15.64
N GLU A 647 -9.81 21.55 15.39
CA GLU A 647 -9.14 22.43 16.35
C GLU A 647 -10.04 22.79 17.54
N LYS A 648 -11.32 23.11 17.28
CA LYS A 648 -12.34 23.37 18.32
C LYS A 648 -12.52 22.18 19.26
N GLU A 649 -12.53 20.97 18.73
CA GLU A 649 -12.73 19.73 19.49
C GLU A 649 -11.42 19.07 19.97
N GLY A 650 -10.28 19.74 19.82
CA GLY A 650 -8.98 19.25 20.31
C GLY A 650 -8.44 18.00 19.61
N ILE A 651 -8.98 17.62 18.45
CA ILE A 651 -8.59 16.39 17.74
C ILE A 651 -7.30 16.63 16.96
N SER A 652 -6.21 16.01 17.43
CA SER A 652 -4.90 16.12 16.78
C SER A 652 -4.87 15.47 15.38
N LEU A 653 -4.35 16.22 14.40
CA LEU A 653 -4.00 15.71 13.07
C LEU A 653 -2.95 14.58 13.11
N ALA A 654 -2.19 14.43 14.19
CA ALA A 654 -1.31 13.27 14.38
C ALA A 654 -2.13 11.97 14.54
N SER A 655 -3.24 12.00 15.29
CA SER A 655 -4.16 10.86 15.42
C SER A 655 -4.83 10.52 14.10
N ILE A 656 -5.27 11.52 13.33
CA ILE A 656 -5.88 11.30 12.01
C ILE A 656 -4.85 10.75 11.01
N SER A 657 -3.65 11.33 10.93
CA SER A 657 -2.59 10.86 10.03
C SER A 657 -1.96 9.53 10.45
N SER A 658 -2.10 9.14 11.72
CA SER A 658 -1.83 7.78 12.22
C SER A 658 -2.83 6.76 11.65
N ILE A 659 -4.14 7.02 11.77
CA ILE A 659 -5.20 6.15 11.24
C ILE A 659 -5.08 6.05 9.72
N LEU A 660 -4.94 7.19 9.04
CA LEU A 660 -4.93 7.31 7.59
C LEU A 660 -3.55 7.12 6.95
N HIS A 661 -2.55 6.68 7.71
CA HIS A 661 -1.21 6.38 7.20
C HIS A 661 -1.29 5.41 6.00
N GLY A 662 -0.67 5.77 4.88
CA GLY A 662 -0.69 4.96 3.66
C GLY A 662 -2.03 4.94 2.89
N ALA A 663 -2.95 5.88 3.15
CA ALA A 663 -4.11 6.10 2.28
C ALA A 663 -3.72 6.49 0.84
N GLY A 664 -2.54 7.08 0.67
CA GLY A 664 -1.90 7.34 -0.63
C GLY A 664 -2.77 8.24 -1.50
N ALA A 665 -3.03 7.81 -2.74
CA ALA A 665 -3.85 8.58 -3.69
C ALA A 665 -5.30 8.82 -3.22
N ASN A 666 -5.78 8.03 -2.25
CA ASN A 666 -7.11 8.18 -1.65
C ASN A 666 -7.10 9.06 -0.38
N GLY A 667 -5.97 9.67 0.00
CA GLY A 667 -5.81 10.40 1.26
C GLY A 667 -6.89 11.44 1.53
N ALA A 668 -7.20 12.28 0.54
CA ALA A 668 -8.28 13.27 0.63
C ALA A 668 -9.65 12.62 0.90
N LYS A 669 -10.02 11.59 0.11
CA LYS A 669 -11.27 10.87 0.31
C LYS A 669 -11.33 10.21 1.68
N ALA A 670 -10.26 9.56 2.11
CA ALA A 670 -10.19 8.85 3.38
C ALA A 670 -10.23 9.80 4.59
N PHE A 671 -9.68 11.01 4.46
CA PHE A 671 -9.85 12.09 5.43
C PHE A 671 -11.32 12.52 5.52
N LYS A 672 -11.96 12.80 4.37
CA LYS A 672 -13.38 13.19 4.35
C LYS A 672 -14.27 12.08 4.92
N ASP A 673 -14.09 10.84 4.48
CA ASP A 673 -14.86 9.68 4.98
C ASP A 673 -14.75 9.50 6.51
N LEU A 674 -13.60 9.83 7.11
CA LEU A 674 -13.39 9.75 8.56
C LEU A 674 -13.97 10.96 9.29
N TYR A 675 -13.86 12.16 8.70
CA TYR A 675 -14.50 13.36 9.23
C TYR A 675 -16.02 13.23 9.22
N ASP A 676 -16.63 12.83 8.09
CA ASP A 676 -18.08 12.64 7.92
C ASP A 676 -18.65 11.52 8.83
N LEU A 677 -17.77 10.69 9.41
CA LEU A 677 -18.13 9.67 10.40
C LEU A 677 -18.07 10.20 11.84
N TRP A 678 -17.29 11.25 12.08
CA TRP A 678 -17.10 11.88 13.38
C TRP A 678 -17.97 13.12 13.55
N PHE A 679 -18.24 13.84 12.46
CA PHE A 679 -18.96 15.11 12.42
C PHE A 679 -20.05 15.13 11.35
N ASP A 680 -21.12 15.89 11.58
CA ASP A 680 -22.16 16.18 10.59
C ASP A 680 -21.73 17.27 9.58
N GLU A 681 -22.64 17.69 8.69
CA GLU A 681 -22.36 18.72 7.68
C GLU A 681 -22.18 20.11 8.31
N GLU A 682 -22.76 20.34 9.50
CA GLU A 682 -22.62 21.55 10.32
C GLU A 682 -21.34 21.56 11.18
N GLY A 683 -20.71 20.39 11.39
CA GLY A 683 -19.50 20.24 12.21
C GLY A 683 -19.77 19.95 13.69
N ASN A 684 -20.99 19.54 14.05
CA ASN A 684 -21.29 19.00 15.38
C ASN A 684 -20.77 17.56 15.47
N LYS A 685 -20.46 17.09 16.68
CA LYS A 685 -20.11 15.68 16.91
C LYS A 685 -21.29 14.81 16.53
N THR A 686 -21.02 13.74 15.79
CA THR A 686 -21.96 12.64 15.67
C THR A 686 -21.96 11.81 16.94
N GLN A 687 -23.03 11.04 17.12
CA GLN A 687 -23.20 9.98 18.12
C GLN A 687 -21.94 9.11 18.32
N TYR A 688 -21.13 8.87 17.28
CA TYR A 688 -19.89 8.10 17.38
C TYR A 688 -18.88 8.72 18.36
N LEU A 689 -18.61 10.03 18.24
CA LEU A 689 -17.70 10.71 19.17
C LEU A 689 -18.34 10.98 20.52
N GLU A 690 -19.61 11.41 20.55
CA GLU A 690 -20.35 11.66 21.79
C GLU A 690 -20.37 10.42 22.71
N THR A 691 -20.58 9.23 22.12
CA THR A 691 -20.56 7.98 22.88
C THR A 691 -19.16 7.65 23.41
N LEU A 692 -18.11 7.84 22.61
CA LEU A 692 -16.73 7.57 23.08
C LEU A 692 -16.34 8.52 24.22
N GLU A 693 -16.73 9.79 24.15
CA GLU A 693 -16.47 10.77 25.21
C GLU A 693 -17.25 10.46 26.49
N LYS A 694 -18.55 10.17 26.37
CA LYS A 694 -19.41 9.76 27.50
C LYS A 694 -18.90 8.51 28.22
N GLU A 695 -18.30 7.57 27.48
CA GLU A 695 -17.81 6.29 28.00
C GLU A 695 -16.31 6.31 28.31
N GLU A 696 -15.70 7.51 28.34
CA GLU A 696 -14.29 7.79 28.65
C GLU A 696 -13.26 7.05 27.75
N ILE A 697 -13.67 6.63 26.56
CA ILE A 697 -12.81 5.91 25.60
C ILE A 697 -11.94 6.92 24.83
N ASN A 698 -10.68 7.05 25.27
CA ASN A 698 -9.72 7.96 24.67
C ASN A 698 -9.48 7.68 23.16
N LEU A 699 -9.77 8.66 22.31
CA LEU A 699 -9.58 8.60 20.85
C LEU A 699 -8.13 8.29 20.44
N THR A 700 -7.14 8.59 21.28
CA THR A 700 -5.72 8.23 21.06
C THR A 700 -5.48 6.73 21.15
N ASN A 701 -6.20 6.02 22.03
CA ASN A 701 -6.13 4.56 22.10
C ASN A 701 -6.78 3.94 20.86
N VAL A 702 -7.91 4.50 20.41
CA VAL A 702 -8.57 4.09 19.16
C VAL A 702 -7.68 4.37 17.94
N SER A 703 -7.00 5.52 17.88
CA SER A 703 -6.08 5.86 16.78
C SER A 703 -4.78 5.04 16.80
N SER A 704 -4.36 4.54 17.97
CA SER A 704 -3.27 3.58 18.12
C SER A 704 -3.66 2.19 17.59
N ILE A 705 -4.85 1.68 17.93
CA ILE A 705 -5.40 0.43 17.37
C ILE A 705 -5.52 0.52 15.84
N LEU A 706 -6.10 1.62 15.36
CA LEU A 706 -6.39 1.85 13.93
C LEU A 706 -5.19 2.40 13.13
N ASN A 707 -4.01 2.54 13.73
CA ASN A 707 -2.80 3.00 13.05
C ASN A 707 -2.54 2.17 11.76
N GLY A 708 -2.35 2.85 10.63
CA GLY A 708 -2.14 2.21 9.33
C GLY A 708 -3.38 1.59 8.68
N ALA A 709 -4.60 1.96 9.10
CA ALA A 709 -5.83 1.59 8.38
C ALA A 709 -5.92 2.24 6.99
N GLY A 710 -5.25 3.38 6.77
CA GLY A 710 -5.12 4.04 5.49
C GLY A 710 -6.47 4.42 4.89
N ALA A 711 -6.70 4.06 3.63
CA ALA A 711 -7.94 4.35 2.93
C ALA A 711 -9.20 3.66 3.53
N ASN A 712 -9.03 2.72 4.45
CA ASN A 712 -10.13 2.05 5.17
C ASN A 712 -10.35 2.62 6.59
N GLY A 713 -9.70 3.72 6.97
CA GLY A 713 -9.75 4.29 8.32
C GLY A 713 -11.17 4.46 8.88
N ALA A 714 -12.04 5.15 8.14
CA ALA A 714 -13.45 5.34 8.52
C ALA A 714 -14.20 4.02 8.70
N LYS A 715 -14.04 3.07 7.76
CA LYS A 715 -14.68 1.75 7.86
C LYS A 715 -14.19 0.98 9.09
N ALA A 716 -12.88 0.97 9.33
CA ALA A 716 -12.27 0.24 10.45
C ALA A 716 -12.64 0.86 11.80
N PHE A 717 -12.76 2.18 11.89
CA PHE A 717 -13.33 2.87 13.05
C PHE A 717 -14.77 2.45 13.27
N LYS A 718 -15.63 2.53 12.24
CA LYS A 718 -17.04 2.18 12.37
C LYS A 718 -17.25 0.72 12.75
N ASP A 719 -16.57 -0.20 12.09
CA ASP A 719 -16.63 -1.64 12.39
C ASP A 719 -16.18 -1.96 13.82
N LEU A 720 -15.22 -1.20 14.38
CA LEU A 720 -14.76 -1.36 15.76
C LEU A 720 -15.74 -0.75 16.76
N TYR A 721 -16.30 0.43 16.45
CA TYR A 721 -17.38 1.04 17.23
C TYR A 721 -18.61 0.13 17.29
N ASP A 722 -19.03 -0.45 16.16
CA ASP A 722 -20.17 -1.38 16.06
C ASP A 722 -19.95 -2.70 16.86
N LEU A 723 -18.73 -2.99 17.31
CA LEU A 723 -18.44 -4.08 18.25
C LEU A 723 -18.58 -3.64 19.71
N TRP A 724 -18.32 -2.37 20.04
CA TRP A 724 -18.41 -1.84 21.40
C TRP A 724 -19.80 -1.26 21.72
N PHE A 725 -20.49 -0.72 20.72
CA PHE A 725 -21.77 -0.04 20.84
C PHE A 725 -22.77 -0.51 19.79
N ASP A 726 -24.05 -0.51 20.15
CA ASP A 726 -25.15 -0.71 19.20
C ASP A 726 -25.44 0.57 18.38
N LYS A 727 -26.44 0.52 17.50
CA LYS A 727 -26.83 1.66 16.67
C LYS A 727 -27.41 2.83 17.46
N GLN A 728 -27.77 2.61 18.72
CA GLN A 728 -28.31 3.58 19.66
C GLN A 728 -27.23 4.10 20.63
N GLY A 729 -25.98 3.65 20.49
CA GLY A 729 -24.85 4.06 21.34
C GLY A 729 -24.82 3.35 22.70
N ASN A 730 -25.64 2.31 22.91
CA ASN A 730 -25.57 1.52 24.13
C ASN A 730 -24.43 0.50 24.03
N GLU A 731 -23.75 0.22 25.13
CA GLU A 731 -22.74 -0.83 25.19
C GLU A 731 -23.28 -2.18 24.69
N THR A 732 -22.54 -2.85 23.83
CA THR A 732 -22.80 -4.26 23.47
C THR A 732 -22.42 -5.19 24.61
N GLN A 733 -22.71 -6.49 24.46
CA GLN A 733 -22.23 -7.53 25.37
C GLN A 733 -20.69 -7.53 25.51
N TYR A 734 -19.94 -7.14 24.46
CA TYR A 734 -18.48 -7.14 24.48
C TYR A 734 -17.93 -6.15 25.53
N LEU A 735 -18.37 -4.90 25.46
CA LEU A 735 -17.92 -3.85 26.37
C LEU A 735 -18.46 -4.06 27.80
N LYS A 736 -19.73 -4.47 27.93
CA LYS A 736 -20.33 -4.86 29.22
C LYS A 736 -19.53 -5.95 29.94
N THR A 737 -19.08 -6.97 29.21
CA THR A 737 -18.27 -8.06 29.77
C THR A 737 -16.90 -7.57 30.23
N LEU A 738 -16.21 -6.77 29.40
CA LEU A 738 -14.90 -6.21 29.75
C LEU A 738 -14.97 -5.34 31.01
N LYS A 739 -15.97 -4.45 31.11
CA LYS A 739 -16.22 -3.63 32.31
C LYS A 739 -16.57 -4.49 33.54
N LYS A 740 -17.49 -5.46 33.41
CA LYS A 740 -17.90 -6.39 34.48
C LYS A 740 -16.71 -7.16 35.06
N GLU A 741 -15.88 -7.72 34.20
CA GLU A 741 -14.74 -8.56 34.59
C GLU A 741 -13.48 -7.76 34.95
N LYS A 742 -13.59 -6.43 34.98
CA LYS A 742 -12.55 -5.45 35.32
C LYS A 742 -11.29 -5.55 34.44
N VAL A 743 -11.47 -5.91 33.16
CA VAL A 743 -10.40 -5.84 32.17
C VAL A 743 -10.15 -4.37 31.84
N ASN A 744 -8.93 -3.88 32.07
CA ASN A 744 -8.60 -2.49 31.81
C ASN A 744 -8.64 -2.22 30.29
N LEU A 745 -9.44 -1.23 29.87
CA LEU A 745 -9.53 -0.79 28.48
C LEU A 745 -8.24 -0.13 27.95
N ALA A 746 -7.19 0.01 28.77
CA ALA A 746 -5.83 0.34 28.31
C ALA A 746 -5.03 -0.89 27.85
N ASP A 747 -5.28 -2.08 28.40
CA ASP A 747 -4.56 -3.32 28.06
C ASP A 747 -4.87 -3.80 26.63
N VAL A 748 -6.15 -3.70 26.22
CA VAL A 748 -6.63 -4.11 24.90
C VAL A 748 -6.00 -3.27 23.76
N PRO A 749 -6.00 -1.91 23.79
CA PRO A 749 -5.25 -1.08 22.85
C PRO A 749 -3.76 -1.35 22.83
N GLY A 750 -3.15 -1.70 23.97
CA GLY A 750 -1.74 -2.07 24.03
C GLY A 750 -1.41 -3.24 23.12
N ILE A 751 -2.15 -4.36 23.26
CA ILE A 751 -1.98 -5.55 22.41
C ILE A 751 -2.36 -5.25 20.95
N LEU A 752 -3.48 -4.56 20.73
CA LEU A 752 -4.08 -4.35 19.41
C LEU A 752 -3.55 -3.11 18.65
N SER A 753 -2.60 -2.36 19.21
CA SER A 753 -1.95 -1.23 18.53
C SER A 753 -1.38 -1.66 17.17
N LYS A 754 -1.62 -0.86 16.13
CA LYS A 754 -1.25 -1.14 14.72
C LYS A 754 -1.99 -2.32 14.08
N ALA A 755 -3.17 -2.70 14.59
CA ALA A 755 -4.06 -3.62 13.88
C ALA A 755 -4.67 -2.99 12.59
N GLY A 756 -4.77 -1.66 12.55
CA GLY A 756 -5.19 -0.90 11.37
C GLY A 756 -6.57 -1.34 10.87
N ALA A 757 -6.68 -1.59 9.56
CA ALA A 757 -7.93 -2.03 8.95
C ALA A 757 -8.42 -3.43 9.42
N LYS A 758 -7.63 -4.17 10.19
CA LYS A 758 -8.01 -5.47 10.79
C LYS A 758 -8.44 -5.37 12.25
N ALA A 759 -8.40 -4.17 12.85
CA ALA A 759 -8.74 -3.96 14.26
C ALA A 759 -10.07 -4.59 14.72
N PRO A 760 -11.19 -4.52 13.99
CA PRO A 760 -12.45 -5.13 14.44
C PRO A 760 -12.34 -6.65 14.59
N LYS A 761 -11.71 -7.30 13.61
CA LYS A 761 -11.43 -8.73 13.67
C LYS A 761 -10.44 -9.05 14.81
N ALA A 762 -9.36 -8.28 14.95
CA ALA A 762 -8.34 -8.53 15.96
C ALA A 762 -8.87 -8.37 17.40
N PHE A 763 -9.77 -7.39 17.62
CA PHE A 763 -10.52 -7.24 18.86
C PHE A 763 -11.43 -8.45 19.11
N LYS A 764 -12.22 -8.86 18.11
CA LYS A 764 -13.12 -10.00 18.26
C LYS A 764 -12.36 -11.31 18.52
N ASP A 765 -11.30 -11.58 17.76
CA ASP A 765 -10.46 -12.78 17.93
C ASP A 765 -9.81 -12.81 19.34
N LEU A 766 -9.45 -11.65 19.92
CA LEU A 766 -8.90 -11.56 21.29
C LEU A 766 -9.99 -11.70 22.36
N TYR A 767 -11.17 -11.11 22.14
CA TYR A 767 -12.32 -11.27 23.04
C TYR A 767 -12.79 -12.74 23.07
N ASP A 768 -12.96 -13.38 21.91
CA ASP A 768 -13.37 -14.79 21.79
C ASP A 768 -12.33 -15.77 22.40
N LEU A 769 -11.09 -15.32 22.63
CA LEU A 769 -10.06 -16.08 23.35
C LEU A 769 -10.21 -15.94 24.87
N TRP A 770 -10.62 -14.76 25.35
CA TRP A 770 -10.79 -14.44 26.77
C TRP A 770 -12.16 -14.80 27.34
N PHE A 771 -13.20 -14.78 26.50
CA PHE A 771 -14.59 -15.01 26.87
C PHE A 771 -15.27 -15.99 25.91
N ASP A 772 -16.15 -16.83 26.44
CA ASP A 772 -17.01 -17.69 25.63
C ASP A 772 -18.15 -16.88 24.97
N LYS A 773 -19.00 -17.57 24.19
CA LYS A 773 -20.13 -16.94 23.48
C LYS A 773 -21.20 -16.34 24.41
N GLN A 774 -21.17 -16.69 25.70
CA GLN A 774 -22.07 -16.24 26.74
C GLN A 774 -21.45 -15.11 27.59
N GLY A 775 -20.18 -14.74 27.33
CA GLY A 775 -19.45 -13.72 28.08
C GLY A 775 -18.83 -14.25 29.38
N ASN A 776 -18.76 -15.56 29.61
CA ASN A 776 -18.01 -16.12 30.74
C ASN A 776 -16.53 -16.21 30.39
N GLU A 777 -15.67 -16.05 31.40
CA GLU A 777 -14.23 -16.23 31.24
C GLU A 777 -13.87 -17.63 30.72
N THR A 778 -13.00 -17.70 29.73
CA THR A 778 -12.36 -18.95 29.29
C THR A 778 -11.30 -19.40 30.31
N GLN A 779 -10.71 -20.58 30.08
CA GLN A 779 -9.60 -21.07 30.89
C GLN A 779 -8.41 -20.09 30.95
N TYR A 780 -8.21 -19.28 29.90
CA TYR A 780 -7.13 -18.31 29.82
C TYR A 780 -7.19 -17.26 30.94
N LEU A 781 -8.29 -16.53 31.06
CA LEU A 781 -8.46 -15.53 32.13
C LEU A 781 -8.62 -16.16 33.51
N LYS A 782 -9.36 -17.28 33.62
CA LYS A 782 -9.52 -18.02 34.88
C LYS A 782 -8.17 -18.44 35.48
N THR A 783 -7.26 -18.93 34.64
CA THR A 783 -5.90 -19.32 35.06
C THR A 783 -5.08 -18.12 35.52
N LEU A 784 -5.07 -17.03 34.74
CA LEU A 784 -4.34 -15.81 35.13
C LEU A 784 -4.84 -15.24 36.46
N LYS A 785 -6.17 -15.19 36.68
CA LYS A 785 -6.78 -14.77 37.95
C LYS A 785 -6.43 -15.72 39.10
N LYS A 786 -6.56 -17.04 38.91
CA LYS A 786 -6.20 -18.08 39.91
C LYS A 786 -4.74 -17.98 40.35
N GLU A 787 -3.84 -17.85 39.39
CA GLU A 787 -2.39 -17.81 39.61
C GLU A 787 -1.86 -16.39 39.88
N LYS A 788 -2.76 -15.40 40.06
CA LYS A 788 -2.47 -13.99 40.38
C LYS A 788 -1.54 -13.28 39.39
N ILE A 789 -1.51 -13.71 38.13
CA ILE A 789 -0.75 -13.05 37.07
C ILE A 789 -1.53 -11.84 36.57
N ASN A 790 -0.95 -10.66 36.72
CA ASN A 790 -1.52 -9.43 36.18
C ASN A 790 -1.50 -9.43 34.65
N LEU A 791 -2.67 -9.24 34.03
CA LEU A 791 -2.84 -9.11 32.59
C LEU A 791 -1.91 -8.03 32.00
N THR A 792 -1.68 -6.92 32.71
CA THR A 792 -0.81 -5.83 32.26
C THR A 792 0.64 -6.26 32.02
N ASN A 793 1.17 -7.25 32.76
CA ASN A 793 2.52 -7.79 32.49
C ASN A 793 2.56 -8.48 31.13
N MET A 794 1.49 -9.21 30.79
CA MET A 794 1.33 -9.89 29.51
C MET A 794 1.08 -8.90 28.37
N SER A 795 0.21 -7.90 28.58
CA SER A 795 -0.07 -6.81 27.64
C SER A 795 1.15 -5.95 27.34
N SER A 796 2.03 -5.72 28.32
CA SER A 796 3.31 -5.01 28.13
C SER A 796 4.23 -5.77 27.17
N ILE A 797 4.44 -7.08 27.40
CA ILE A 797 5.24 -7.93 26.52
C ILE A 797 4.64 -7.96 25.11
N LEU A 798 3.32 -8.09 25.02
CA LEU A 798 2.55 -8.18 23.78
C LEU A 798 2.16 -6.81 23.19
N HIS A 799 2.75 -5.71 23.67
CA HIS A 799 2.41 -4.38 23.17
C HIS A 799 2.78 -4.23 21.69
N GLY A 800 1.83 -3.77 20.87
CA GLY A 800 2.01 -3.56 19.43
C GLY A 800 1.98 -4.81 18.55
N VAL A 801 1.37 -5.93 18.99
CA VAL A 801 1.11 -7.09 18.12
C VAL A 801 0.16 -6.73 16.97
N GLY A 802 -0.85 -5.89 17.25
CA GLY A 802 -1.87 -5.50 16.30
C GLY A 802 -2.75 -6.67 15.87
N ALA A 803 -2.81 -6.94 14.57
CA ALA A 803 -3.78 -7.86 13.97
C ALA A 803 -3.65 -9.34 14.39
N ASN A 804 -2.55 -9.72 15.07
CA ASN A 804 -2.30 -11.09 15.53
C ASN A 804 -2.45 -11.25 17.07
N GLY A 805 -3.06 -10.27 17.76
CA GLY A 805 -3.11 -10.18 19.23
C GLY A 805 -3.48 -11.48 19.93
N ALA A 806 -4.60 -12.09 19.54
CA ALA A 806 -5.07 -13.36 20.08
C ALA A 806 -4.07 -14.51 19.92
N LYS A 807 -3.39 -14.61 18.77
CA LYS A 807 -2.38 -15.66 18.55
C LYS A 807 -1.17 -15.46 19.46
N ALA A 808 -0.63 -14.24 19.52
CA ALA A 808 0.54 -13.95 20.36
C ALA A 808 0.21 -14.09 21.86
N PHE A 809 -1.03 -13.77 22.26
CA PHE A 809 -1.53 -14.05 23.60
C PHE A 809 -1.53 -15.56 23.89
N LYS A 810 -2.12 -16.37 23.00
CA LYS A 810 -2.14 -17.83 23.15
C LYS A 810 -0.71 -18.39 23.19
N ASP A 811 0.17 -18.00 22.27
CA ASP A 811 1.56 -18.45 22.21
C ASP A 811 2.34 -18.18 23.52
N LEU A 812 2.08 -17.05 24.19
CA LEU A 812 2.71 -16.69 25.47
C LEU A 812 2.04 -17.40 26.66
N TYR A 813 0.72 -17.60 26.62
CA TYR A 813 0.01 -18.40 27.62
C TYR A 813 0.48 -19.86 27.58
N ASP A 814 0.53 -20.49 26.41
CA ASP A 814 0.96 -21.89 26.21
C ASP A 814 2.44 -22.11 26.60
N LEU A 815 3.23 -21.03 26.73
CA LEU A 815 4.60 -21.09 27.28
C LEU A 815 4.60 -21.06 28.81
N TRP A 816 3.67 -20.30 29.41
CA TRP A 816 3.54 -20.11 30.86
C TRP A 816 2.73 -21.21 31.54
N PHE A 817 1.79 -21.83 30.82
CA PHE A 817 0.85 -22.84 31.32
C PHE A 817 0.78 -24.06 30.40
N ASP A 818 0.57 -25.24 31.00
CA ASP A 818 0.23 -26.47 30.27
C ASP A 818 -1.26 -26.49 29.84
N GLU A 819 -1.68 -27.56 29.14
CA GLU A 819 -3.05 -27.67 28.61
C GLU A 819 -4.11 -27.72 29.72
N GLU A 820 -3.75 -28.19 30.91
CA GLU A 820 -4.54 -28.21 32.12
C GLU A 820 -4.53 -26.88 32.91
N GLY A 821 -3.73 -25.89 32.48
CA GLY A 821 -3.63 -24.57 33.11
C GLY A 821 -2.72 -24.51 34.35
N ASN A 822 -1.83 -25.49 34.55
CA ASN A 822 -0.80 -25.41 35.59
C ASN A 822 0.43 -24.68 35.06
N LYS A 823 1.15 -23.97 35.94
CA LYS A 823 2.41 -23.31 35.59
C LYS A 823 3.42 -24.30 34.99
N THR A 824 4.00 -23.96 33.85
CA THR A 824 5.14 -24.71 33.29
C THR A 824 6.40 -24.49 34.14
N GLN A 825 7.49 -25.18 33.79
CA GLN A 825 8.80 -24.95 34.41
C GLN A 825 9.25 -23.48 34.37
N TYR A 826 8.82 -22.73 33.36
CA TYR A 826 9.19 -21.33 33.16
C TYR A 826 8.75 -20.46 34.34
N LEU A 827 7.46 -20.48 34.68
CA LEU A 827 6.95 -19.71 35.81
C LEU A 827 7.35 -20.33 37.16
N LYS A 828 7.34 -21.67 37.28
CA LYS A 828 7.76 -22.36 38.52
C LYS A 828 9.18 -21.99 38.95
N THR A 829 10.12 -21.86 38.00
CA THR A 829 11.50 -21.43 38.29
C THR A 829 11.56 -19.95 38.67
N LEU A 830 10.83 -19.05 37.99
CA LEU A 830 10.81 -17.64 38.37
C LEU A 830 10.27 -17.44 39.79
N GLU A 831 9.20 -18.15 40.17
CA GLU A 831 8.64 -18.08 41.53
C GLU A 831 9.60 -18.67 42.58
N LYS A 832 10.21 -19.84 42.30
CA LYS A 832 11.21 -20.47 43.19
C LYS A 832 12.44 -19.60 43.43
N GLU A 833 12.86 -18.83 42.44
CA GLU A 833 14.06 -18.00 42.46
C GLU A 833 13.74 -16.52 42.72
N GLU A 834 12.51 -16.22 43.19
CA GLU A 834 11.98 -14.92 43.60
C GLU A 834 12.07 -13.80 42.53
N ILE A 835 12.13 -14.17 41.24
CA ILE A 835 12.18 -13.21 40.13
C ILE A 835 10.78 -12.68 39.84
N ASN A 836 10.57 -11.40 40.14
CA ASN A 836 9.33 -10.71 39.83
C ASN A 836 9.08 -10.63 38.31
N LEU A 837 7.94 -11.16 37.86
CA LEU A 837 7.49 -11.14 36.47
C LEU A 837 7.40 -9.71 35.90
N THR A 838 7.16 -8.69 36.74
CA THR A 838 7.14 -7.28 36.32
C THR A 838 8.51 -6.85 35.77
N ASN A 839 9.62 -7.30 36.36
CA ASN A 839 10.97 -7.02 35.84
C ASN A 839 11.18 -7.67 34.47
N VAL A 840 10.68 -8.90 34.28
CA VAL A 840 10.70 -9.60 32.98
C VAL A 840 9.87 -8.85 31.94
N SER A 841 8.65 -8.42 32.27
CA SER A 841 7.80 -7.63 31.37
C SER A 841 8.30 -6.21 31.11
N SER A 842 9.13 -5.64 32.01
CA SER A 842 9.83 -4.37 31.78
C SER A 842 10.86 -4.54 30.66
N ILE A 843 11.73 -5.55 30.77
CA ILE A 843 12.76 -5.86 29.76
C ILE A 843 12.13 -6.20 28.41
N LEU A 844 11.10 -7.06 28.43
CA LEU A 844 10.45 -7.60 27.24
C LEU A 844 9.29 -6.74 26.73
N GLY A 845 9.07 -5.55 27.30
CA GLY A 845 8.02 -4.63 26.88
C GLY A 845 8.13 -4.30 25.39
N GLY A 846 7.02 -4.44 24.66
CA GLY A 846 6.99 -4.24 23.21
C GLY A 846 7.66 -5.35 22.37
N ALA A 847 7.91 -6.54 22.91
CA ALA A 847 8.31 -7.71 22.12
C ALA A 847 7.24 -8.12 21.08
N GLY A 848 5.98 -7.77 21.33
CA GLY A 848 4.87 -7.90 20.41
C GLY A 848 4.64 -9.37 20.01
N ALA A 849 4.54 -9.63 18.71
CA ALA A 849 4.32 -10.99 18.19
C ALA A 849 5.45 -12.00 18.51
N ASN A 850 6.61 -11.52 18.97
CA ASN A 850 7.73 -12.37 19.41
C ASN A 850 7.74 -12.60 20.93
N GLY A 851 6.73 -12.15 21.69
CA GLY A 851 6.71 -12.18 23.15
C GLY A 851 7.10 -13.52 23.77
N ALA A 852 6.46 -14.62 23.35
CA ALA A 852 6.78 -15.97 23.79
C ALA A 852 8.25 -16.37 23.51
N LYS A 853 8.75 -16.08 22.30
CA LYS A 853 10.13 -16.38 21.94
C LYS A 853 11.10 -15.55 22.79
N ALA A 854 10.85 -14.25 22.94
CA ALA A 854 11.72 -13.34 23.68
C ALA A 854 11.76 -13.68 25.18
N PHE A 855 10.63 -14.13 25.75
CA PHE A 855 10.56 -14.68 27.09
C PHE A 855 11.41 -15.95 27.22
N LYS A 856 11.26 -16.90 26.30
CA LYS A 856 12.06 -18.13 26.30
C LYS A 856 13.56 -17.83 26.16
N ASP A 857 13.95 -16.96 25.22
CA ASP A 857 15.35 -16.58 24.99
C ASP A 857 15.97 -15.94 26.24
N LEU A 858 15.22 -15.12 27.00
CA LEU A 858 15.71 -14.51 28.24
C LEU A 858 15.77 -15.52 29.39
N TYR A 859 14.79 -16.42 29.48
CA TYR A 859 14.81 -17.51 30.45
C TYR A 859 15.99 -18.46 30.21
N ASP A 860 16.21 -18.91 28.98
CA ASP A 860 17.31 -19.82 28.62
C ASP A 860 18.70 -19.19 28.85
N LEU A 861 18.78 -17.85 28.94
CA LEU A 861 19.99 -17.11 29.31
C LEU A 861 20.21 -17.07 30.83
N TRP A 862 19.12 -16.94 31.60
CA TRP A 862 19.14 -16.86 33.07
C TRP A 862 19.16 -18.23 33.76
N PHE A 863 18.61 -19.26 33.11
CA PHE A 863 18.43 -20.61 33.64
C PHE A 863 18.84 -21.66 32.62
N ASN A 864 19.49 -22.72 33.08
CA ASN A 864 19.74 -23.90 32.26
C ASN A 864 18.47 -24.78 32.12
N GLU A 865 18.55 -25.82 31.29
CA GLU A 865 17.43 -26.76 31.04
C GLU A 865 16.85 -27.42 32.31
N LYS A 866 17.61 -27.44 33.41
CA LYS A 866 17.17 -27.97 34.71
C LYS A 866 16.60 -26.90 35.65
N GLY A 867 16.38 -25.67 35.16
CA GLY A 867 15.89 -24.53 35.95
C GLY A 867 16.89 -23.96 36.95
N ASN A 868 18.20 -24.26 36.82
CA ASN A 868 19.21 -23.70 37.74
C ASN A 868 19.79 -22.41 37.16
N LYS A 869 20.00 -21.41 38.02
CA LYS A 869 20.67 -20.14 37.68
C LYS A 869 21.97 -20.37 36.90
N THR A 870 22.07 -19.78 35.73
CA THR A 870 23.32 -19.68 34.96
C THR A 870 24.31 -18.77 35.70
N GLN A 871 25.53 -18.71 35.19
CA GLN A 871 26.56 -17.79 35.70
C GLN A 871 26.10 -16.33 35.67
N TYR A 872 25.31 -15.94 34.66
CA TYR A 872 24.77 -14.60 34.51
C TYR A 872 24.07 -14.10 35.77
N LEU A 873 23.09 -14.84 36.30
CA LEU A 873 22.39 -14.45 37.53
C LEU A 873 23.28 -14.58 38.78
N LYS A 874 24.08 -15.66 38.88
CA LYS A 874 25.00 -15.87 40.02
C LYS A 874 26.00 -14.74 40.20
N THR A 875 26.52 -14.18 39.10
CA THR A 875 27.40 -13.01 39.13
C THR A 875 26.67 -11.76 39.62
N LEU A 876 25.45 -11.49 39.14
CA LEU A 876 24.67 -10.34 39.62
C LEU A 876 24.38 -10.43 41.12
N GLU A 877 24.00 -11.61 41.62
CA GLU A 877 23.78 -11.88 43.05
C GLU A 877 25.07 -11.67 43.87
N LYS A 878 26.19 -12.27 43.44
CA LYS A 878 27.51 -12.13 44.07
C LYS A 878 27.97 -10.67 44.18
N GLU A 879 27.68 -9.87 43.17
CA GLU A 879 28.12 -8.47 43.06
C GLU A 879 27.08 -7.47 43.59
N GLY A 880 25.97 -7.96 44.16
CA GLY A 880 24.93 -7.14 44.79
C GLY A 880 24.08 -6.32 43.81
N ILE A 881 23.96 -6.76 42.55
CA ILE A 881 23.21 -6.07 41.51
C ILE A 881 21.80 -6.65 41.40
N ASP A 882 20.80 -5.87 41.79
CA ASP A 882 19.39 -6.23 41.68
C ASP A 882 18.92 -6.26 40.20
N LEU A 883 18.14 -7.28 39.86
CA LEU A 883 17.41 -7.39 38.60
C LEU A 883 16.44 -6.22 38.36
N SER A 884 15.97 -5.51 39.39
CA SER A 884 15.21 -4.27 39.21
C SER A 884 16.03 -3.22 38.44
N SER A 885 17.31 -3.02 38.81
CA SER A 885 18.22 -2.12 38.12
C SER A 885 18.52 -2.58 36.70
N ILE A 886 18.71 -3.88 36.49
CA ILE A 886 18.86 -4.43 35.14
C ILE A 886 17.60 -4.18 34.29
N SER A 887 16.41 -4.37 34.87
CA SER A 887 15.14 -4.16 34.19
C SER A 887 14.80 -2.69 33.94
N SER A 888 15.37 -1.78 34.73
CA SER A 888 15.33 -0.32 34.54
C SER A 888 16.19 0.10 33.34
N ILE A 889 17.43 -0.39 33.27
CA ILE A 889 18.35 -0.14 32.14
C ILE A 889 17.78 -0.70 30.84
N LEU A 890 17.30 -1.96 30.88
CA LEU A 890 16.84 -2.70 29.71
C LEU A 890 15.34 -2.54 29.43
N ASN A 891 14.65 -1.60 30.09
CA ASN A 891 13.22 -1.34 29.86
C ASN A 891 12.93 -1.12 28.37
N GLY A 892 11.93 -1.81 27.83
CA GLY A 892 11.54 -1.71 26.42
C GLY A 892 12.54 -2.31 25.42
N ALA A 893 13.48 -3.15 25.84
CA ALA A 893 14.34 -3.91 24.92
C ALA A 893 13.55 -4.90 24.04
N GLY A 894 12.36 -5.32 24.51
CA GLY A 894 11.37 -6.06 23.73
C GLY A 894 11.91 -7.39 23.23
N ALA A 895 11.77 -7.65 21.93
CA ALA A 895 12.23 -8.88 21.29
C ALA A 895 13.76 -9.08 21.34
N ASN A 896 14.53 -8.03 21.66
CA ASN A 896 15.98 -8.10 21.83
C ASN A 896 16.41 -8.24 23.30
N GLY A 897 15.49 -8.39 24.27
CA GLY A 897 15.80 -8.37 25.71
C GLY A 897 16.94 -9.28 26.14
N ALA A 898 16.92 -10.56 25.70
CA ALA A 898 17.99 -11.51 25.99
C ALA A 898 19.36 -11.07 25.40
N LYS A 899 19.36 -10.56 24.15
CA LYS A 899 20.58 -10.05 23.52
C LYS A 899 21.11 -8.80 24.23
N ALA A 900 20.22 -7.87 24.57
CA ALA A 900 20.57 -6.63 25.26
C ALA A 900 21.13 -6.91 26.66
N PHE A 901 20.52 -7.85 27.40
CA PHE A 901 21.08 -8.36 28.66
C PHE A 901 22.48 -8.93 28.46
N LYS A 902 22.68 -9.83 27.48
CA LYS A 902 23.99 -10.44 27.22
C LYS A 902 25.04 -9.40 26.83
N ASP A 903 24.75 -8.54 25.87
CA ASP A 903 25.66 -7.47 25.41
C ASP A 903 26.07 -6.54 26.56
N SER A 904 25.14 -6.24 27.48
CA SER A 904 25.42 -5.42 28.67
C SER A 904 26.25 -6.19 29.70
N TYR A 905 25.90 -7.45 29.97
CA TYR A 905 26.67 -8.29 30.88
C TYR A 905 28.10 -8.49 30.40
N ASP A 906 28.31 -8.89 29.14
CA ASP A 906 29.63 -9.11 28.54
C ASP A 906 30.52 -7.83 28.54
N LEU A 907 29.92 -6.66 28.77
CA LEU A 907 30.63 -5.39 28.91
C LEU A 907 30.96 -5.05 30.37
N TRP A 908 30.15 -5.50 31.33
CA TRP A 908 30.37 -5.31 32.77
C TRP A 908 31.17 -6.43 33.42
N PHE A 909 31.08 -7.65 32.89
CA PHE A 909 31.68 -8.88 33.40
C PHE A 909 32.39 -9.68 32.28
N ASP A 910 33.46 -10.39 32.64
CA ASP A 910 34.14 -11.34 31.75
C ASP A 910 33.47 -12.73 31.73
N GLU A 911 34.01 -13.67 30.93
CA GLU A 911 33.48 -15.04 30.80
C GLU A 911 33.57 -15.84 32.11
N GLU A 912 34.42 -15.42 33.06
CA GLU A 912 34.53 -15.95 34.42
C GLU A 912 33.65 -15.21 35.45
N GLY A 913 32.96 -14.15 35.04
CA GLY A 913 32.03 -13.38 35.88
C GLY A 913 32.72 -12.40 36.84
N ASN A 914 33.97 -12.01 36.60
CA ASN A 914 34.63 -10.90 37.28
C ASN A 914 34.29 -9.58 36.57
N LYS A 915 34.24 -8.47 37.31
CA LYS A 915 34.05 -7.14 36.71
C LYS A 915 35.10 -6.89 35.61
N THR A 916 34.72 -6.39 34.44
CA THR A 916 35.69 -5.95 33.42
C THR A 916 36.41 -4.67 33.85
N GLN A 917 37.42 -4.24 33.08
CA GLN A 917 38.02 -2.91 33.26
C GLN A 917 37.01 -1.77 33.20
N TYR A 918 35.89 -1.94 32.47
CA TYR A 918 34.88 -0.91 32.31
C TYR A 918 34.20 -0.58 33.64
N LEU A 919 33.68 -1.60 34.33
CA LEU A 919 32.99 -1.41 35.61
C LEU A 919 33.98 -1.06 36.74
N ARG A 920 35.15 -1.73 36.81
CA ARG A 920 36.19 -1.44 37.82
C ARG A 920 36.64 0.02 37.80
N THR A 921 36.84 0.61 36.62
CA THR A 921 37.32 2.00 36.49
C THR A 921 36.24 3.02 36.89
N ILE A 922 34.97 2.78 36.55
CA ILE A 922 33.85 3.64 36.97
C ILE A 922 33.69 3.61 38.51
N GLU A 923 33.73 2.43 39.11
CA GLU A 923 33.63 2.27 40.58
C GLU A 923 34.81 2.94 41.31
N LYS A 924 36.04 2.76 40.81
CA LYS A 924 37.24 3.42 41.36
C LYS A 924 37.17 4.94 41.31
N GLU A 925 36.42 5.51 40.38
CA GLU A 925 36.21 6.96 40.24
C GLU A 925 34.96 7.46 41.00
N GLY A 926 34.38 6.62 41.86
CA GLY A 926 33.34 6.98 42.83
C GLY A 926 31.91 6.85 42.34
N THR A 927 31.67 6.22 41.18
CA THR A 927 30.33 6.04 40.60
C THR A 927 29.85 4.60 40.80
N SER A 928 28.67 4.44 41.42
CA SER A 928 28.11 3.11 41.69
C SER A 928 27.38 2.52 40.47
N PHE A 929 27.14 1.21 40.48
CA PHE A 929 26.25 0.58 39.49
C PHE A 929 24.83 1.16 39.54
N ALA A 930 24.31 1.52 40.73
CA ALA A 930 23.01 2.17 40.87
C ALA A 930 22.97 3.55 40.18
N SER A 931 24.05 4.33 40.27
CA SER A 931 24.21 5.60 39.54
C SER A 931 24.19 5.36 38.02
N MET A 932 24.90 4.33 37.54
CA MET A 932 24.88 3.95 36.12
C MET A 932 23.51 3.44 35.66
N SER A 933 22.80 2.71 36.51
CA SER A 933 21.41 2.27 36.29
C SER A 933 20.46 3.46 36.13
N SER A 934 20.62 4.49 36.98
CA SER A 934 19.86 5.74 36.89
C SER A 934 20.12 6.51 35.60
N ILE A 935 21.40 6.67 35.19
CA ILE A 935 21.77 7.30 33.91
C ILE A 935 21.17 6.53 32.73
N LEU A 936 21.30 5.21 32.73
CA LEU A 936 20.95 4.33 31.61
C LEU A 936 19.49 3.83 31.64
N HIS A 937 18.65 4.35 32.54
CA HIS A 937 17.23 4.06 32.60
C HIS A 937 16.56 4.23 31.23
N GLY A 938 15.83 3.21 30.78
CA GLY A 938 15.16 3.21 29.47
C GLY A 938 16.10 3.15 28.25
N ALA A 939 17.38 2.78 28.41
CA ALA A 939 18.28 2.57 27.27
C ALA A 939 17.89 1.33 26.43
N GLY A 940 17.19 0.36 27.03
CA GLY A 940 16.58 -0.78 26.35
C GLY A 940 17.60 -1.59 25.56
N ALA A 941 17.30 -1.86 24.29
CA ALA A 941 18.18 -2.61 23.40
C ALA A 941 19.53 -1.93 23.10
N ASN A 942 19.70 -0.65 23.46
CA ASN A 942 20.94 0.11 23.25
C ASN A 942 21.81 0.23 24.51
N ALA A 943 21.44 -0.39 25.64
CA ALA A 943 22.10 -0.22 26.93
C ALA A 943 23.62 -0.40 26.90
N ALA A 944 24.13 -1.53 26.37
CA ALA A 944 25.56 -1.80 26.25
C ALA A 944 26.29 -0.72 25.43
N LYS A 945 25.69 -0.28 24.32
CA LYS A 945 26.24 0.80 23.48
C LYS A 945 26.24 2.14 24.21
N ALA A 946 25.16 2.49 24.89
CA ALA A 946 25.02 3.74 25.63
C ALA A 946 26.00 3.83 26.81
N PHE A 947 26.17 2.74 27.56
CA PHE A 947 27.21 2.61 28.58
C PHE A 947 28.59 2.81 27.97
N LYS A 948 28.92 2.09 26.89
CA LYS A 948 30.23 2.16 26.24
C LYS A 948 30.54 3.56 25.71
N ASP A 949 29.58 4.17 25.03
CA ASP A 949 29.70 5.51 24.48
C ASP A 949 29.94 6.59 25.56
N LEU A 950 29.42 6.39 26.78
CA LEU A 950 29.67 7.26 27.93
C LEU A 950 31.02 6.96 28.58
N TYR A 951 31.37 5.68 28.72
CA TYR A 951 32.70 5.28 29.18
C TYR A 951 33.80 5.86 28.29
N ASP A 952 33.69 5.71 26.96
CA ASP A 952 34.65 6.19 25.97
C ASP A 952 34.72 7.75 25.91
N LEU A 953 33.77 8.47 26.55
CA LEU A 953 33.86 9.92 26.79
C LEU A 953 34.63 10.26 28.06
N TRP A 954 34.58 9.42 29.10
CA TRP A 954 35.23 9.64 30.40
C TRP A 954 36.64 9.02 30.47
N PHE A 955 36.85 7.92 29.77
CA PHE A 955 38.06 7.09 29.80
C PHE A 955 38.52 6.69 28.39
N ASP A 956 39.82 6.48 28.20
CA ASP A 956 40.37 5.85 26.99
C ASP A 956 40.28 4.31 27.06
N LYS A 957 40.85 3.62 26.06
CA LYS A 957 40.76 2.15 25.96
C LYS A 957 41.51 1.44 27.08
N GLU A 958 42.52 2.11 27.62
CA GLU A 958 43.40 1.68 28.70
C GLU A 958 42.83 2.07 30.09
N GLY A 959 41.72 2.81 30.13
CA GLY A 959 41.04 3.24 31.35
C GLY A 959 41.56 4.54 31.96
N ASN A 960 42.44 5.29 31.28
CA ASN A 960 42.88 6.60 31.75
C ASN A 960 41.85 7.68 31.45
N LYS A 961 41.81 8.72 32.29
CA LYS A 961 40.89 9.85 32.14
C LYS A 961 41.11 10.59 30.81
N THR A 962 40.05 10.77 30.03
CA THR A 962 40.04 11.64 28.83
C THR A 962 40.23 13.11 29.20
N GLN A 963 40.38 13.98 28.19
CA GLN A 963 40.35 15.43 28.40
C GLN A 963 39.04 15.88 29.07
N TYR A 964 37.89 15.33 28.67
CA TYR A 964 36.58 15.65 29.27
C TYR A 964 36.60 15.45 30.80
N LEU A 965 36.99 14.26 31.28
CA LEU A 965 37.01 13.98 32.72
C LEU A 965 38.14 14.72 33.46
N LYS A 966 39.27 15.01 32.79
CA LYS A 966 40.33 15.87 33.34
C LYS A 966 39.84 17.30 33.58
N THR A 967 39.13 17.90 32.62
CA THR A 967 38.52 19.24 32.77
C THR A 967 37.50 19.26 33.91
N LEU A 968 36.57 18.29 33.94
CA LEU A 968 35.56 18.22 34.99
C LEU A 968 36.19 18.17 36.39
N LYS A 969 37.22 17.32 36.59
CA LYS A 969 37.92 17.23 37.88
C LYS A 969 38.73 18.47 38.24
N LYS A 970 39.33 19.16 37.26
CA LYS A 970 40.02 20.44 37.48
C LYS A 970 39.07 21.50 38.04
N GLU A 971 37.80 21.46 37.62
CA GLU A 971 36.76 22.42 38.00
C GLU A 971 35.84 21.86 39.11
N GLU A 972 36.33 20.90 39.89
CA GLU A 972 35.67 20.25 41.05
C GLU A 972 34.33 19.52 40.74
N ILE A 973 34.07 19.24 39.45
CA ILE A 973 32.93 18.45 39.00
C ILE A 973 33.30 16.97 39.02
N ASN A 974 32.79 16.24 40.01
CA ASN A 974 32.97 14.80 40.13
C ASN A 974 31.92 14.01 39.31
N LEU A 975 32.16 12.70 39.12
CA LEU A 975 31.23 11.84 38.38
C LEU A 975 29.88 11.63 39.08
N PRO A 976 29.77 11.53 40.43
CA PRO A 976 28.48 11.51 41.12
C PRO A 976 27.57 12.71 40.77
N ASN A 977 28.10 13.93 40.76
CA ASN A 977 27.36 15.14 40.38
C ASN A 977 26.87 15.03 38.92
N MET A 978 27.77 14.65 38.01
CA MET A 978 27.41 14.43 36.60
C MET A 978 26.36 13.31 36.43
N SER A 979 26.43 12.25 37.25
CA SER A 979 25.52 11.11 37.22
C SER A 979 24.10 11.49 37.66
N SER A 980 23.98 12.37 38.68
CA SER A 980 22.70 12.91 39.13
C SER A 980 22.01 13.70 38.01
N ILE A 981 22.76 14.57 37.33
CA ILE A 981 22.25 15.40 36.23
C ILE A 981 21.83 14.53 35.03
N LEU A 982 22.64 13.52 34.68
CA LEU A 982 22.38 12.62 33.54
C LEU A 982 21.40 11.48 33.85
N SER A 983 20.88 11.39 35.08
CA SER A 983 19.85 10.42 35.44
C SER A 983 18.65 10.53 34.48
N GLY A 984 18.19 9.40 33.94
CA GLY A 984 17.13 9.34 32.92
C GLY A 984 17.56 9.67 31.47
N ALA A 985 18.85 9.81 31.16
CA ALA A 985 19.30 10.07 29.79
C ALA A 985 19.23 8.84 28.86
N GLY A 986 19.26 7.63 29.41
CA GLY A 986 19.08 6.37 28.70
C GLY A 986 20.03 6.22 27.50
N ALA A 987 19.47 5.84 26.35
CA ALA A 987 20.23 5.69 25.10
C ALA A 987 20.87 7.00 24.59
N ASN A 988 20.43 8.17 25.07
CA ASN A 988 20.92 9.48 24.65
C ASN A 988 22.06 10.03 25.53
N THR A 989 22.51 9.29 26.56
CA THR A 989 23.46 9.82 27.55
C THR A 989 24.77 10.37 26.97
N LYS A 990 25.26 9.82 25.85
CA LYS A 990 26.44 10.34 25.14
C LYS A 990 26.23 11.79 24.67
N LYS A 991 25.07 12.04 24.06
CA LYS A 991 24.67 13.35 23.54
C LYS A 991 24.40 14.31 24.70
N ALA A 992 23.65 13.86 25.71
CA ALA A 992 23.33 14.66 26.89
C ALA A 992 24.58 15.15 27.63
N PHE A 993 25.55 14.27 27.88
CA PHE A 993 26.85 14.64 28.46
C PHE A 993 27.58 15.64 27.57
N LYS A 994 27.68 15.36 26.27
CA LYS A 994 28.45 16.21 25.35
C LYS A 994 27.84 17.60 25.19
N ASP A 995 26.53 17.70 25.01
CA ASP A 995 25.83 18.98 24.89
C ASP A 995 25.98 19.82 26.17
N LEU A 996 25.92 19.19 27.34
CA LEU A 996 26.14 19.88 28.63
C LEU A 996 27.61 20.31 28.81
N TYR A 997 28.57 19.44 28.48
CA TYR A 997 29.99 19.77 28.52
C TYR A 997 30.33 20.91 27.55
N ASP A 998 29.83 20.84 26.31
CA ASP A 998 30.05 21.86 25.29
C ASP A 998 29.27 23.17 25.60
N LEU A 999 28.25 23.14 26.47
CA LEU A 999 27.63 24.35 27.04
C LEU A 999 28.49 24.96 28.16
N TRP A 1000 29.10 24.12 29.00
CA TRP A 1000 29.92 24.52 30.15
C TRP A 1000 31.34 24.94 29.79
N PHE A 1001 31.93 24.37 28.75
CA PHE A 1001 33.36 24.52 28.41
C PHE A 1001 33.60 24.84 26.94
N ASP A 1002 34.68 25.56 26.65
CA ASP A 1002 35.20 25.72 25.29
C ASP A 1002 36.09 24.53 24.86
N VAL A 1003 36.62 24.59 23.63
CA VAL A 1003 37.47 23.53 23.05
C VAL A 1003 38.80 23.35 23.80
N GLN A 1004 39.23 24.37 24.55
CA GLN A 1004 40.44 24.32 25.39
C GLN A 1004 40.14 23.82 26.82
N GLY A 1005 38.87 23.71 27.20
CA GLY A 1005 38.42 23.32 28.55
C GLY A 1005 38.24 24.50 29.51
N ASN A 1006 38.19 25.75 29.02
CA ASN A 1006 37.88 26.91 29.87
C ASN A 1006 36.37 27.02 30.09
N LYS A 1007 35.95 27.46 31.28
CA LYS A 1007 34.52 27.73 31.58
C LYS A 1007 33.93 28.75 30.60
N LYS A 1008 32.80 28.42 30.00
CA LYS A 1008 31.93 29.35 29.24
C LYS A 1008 31.07 30.18 30.19
N GLN A 1009 30.57 31.31 29.68
CA GLN A 1009 29.76 32.28 30.45
C GLN A 1009 28.63 31.63 31.25
N TYR A 1010 27.94 30.66 30.65
CA TYR A 1010 26.87 29.87 31.30
C TYR A 1010 27.29 29.27 32.64
N LEU A 1011 28.44 28.57 32.72
CA LEU A 1011 28.92 27.99 33.98
C LEU A 1011 29.60 29.04 34.88
N LYS A 1012 30.21 30.08 34.29
CA LYS A 1012 30.84 31.18 35.04
C LYS A 1012 29.83 31.95 35.89
N HIS A 1013 28.65 32.26 35.36
CA HIS A 1013 27.60 33.00 36.08
C HIS A 1013 27.21 32.35 37.42
N PHE A 1014 27.24 31.01 37.51
CA PHE A 1014 26.94 30.30 38.76
C PHE A 1014 28.13 30.11 39.70
N THR A 1015 29.35 30.04 39.14
CA THR A 1015 30.54 29.55 39.89
C THR A 1015 31.57 30.63 40.21
N GLU A 1016 31.67 31.72 39.44
CA GLU A 1016 32.63 32.81 39.68
C GLU A 1016 32.07 33.84 40.68
N LYS A 1017 32.86 34.23 41.69
CA LYS A 1017 32.38 35.16 42.74
C LYS A 1017 32.27 36.59 42.19
N LYS A 1018 31.07 37.18 42.30
CA LYS A 1018 30.88 38.63 42.31
C LYS A 1018 30.45 39.07 43.72
N ASN A 1019 31.16 40.05 44.28
CA ASN A 1019 30.72 40.88 45.41
C ASN A 1019 30.24 40.17 46.71
N LYS A 1020 31.01 39.20 47.23
CA LYS A 1020 30.85 38.59 48.57
C LYS A 1020 29.54 37.81 48.85
N GLU A 1021 28.63 37.64 47.90
CA GLU A 1021 27.42 36.81 48.08
C GLU A 1021 27.73 35.30 47.95
N ARG A 1022 26.77 34.44 48.34
CA ARG A 1022 26.88 32.98 48.23
C ARG A 1022 26.67 32.55 46.77
N ASN A 1023 27.67 31.89 46.18
CA ASN A 1023 27.55 31.26 44.86
C ASN A 1023 26.93 29.85 44.96
N PHE A 1024 26.38 29.36 43.85
CA PHE A 1024 25.99 27.95 43.74
C PHE A 1024 27.23 27.05 43.75
N THR A 1025 27.22 26.03 44.61
CA THR A 1025 28.18 24.93 44.49
C THR A 1025 27.80 24.03 43.31
N ILE A 1026 28.74 23.26 42.77
CA ILE A 1026 28.44 22.22 41.77
C ILE A 1026 27.44 21.19 42.34
N SER A 1027 27.48 20.93 43.66
CA SER A 1027 26.50 20.05 44.33
C SER A 1027 25.09 20.64 44.29
N ASN A 1028 24.93 21.95 44.47
CA ASN A 1028 23.63 22.63 44.40
C ASN A 1028 23.08 22.57 42.98
N LEU A 1029 23.90 22.88 41.97
CA LEU A 1029 23.52 22.77 40.55
C LEU A 1029 23.15 21.32 40.18
N SER A 1030 23.90 20.35 40.70
CA SER A 1030 23.63 18.93 40.51
C SER A 1030 22.34 18.46 41.19
N GLY A 1031 21.92 19.10 42.29
CA GLY A 1031 20.64 18.84 42.94
C GLY A 1031 19.48 19.40 42.12
N ILE A 1032 19.57 20.68 41.72
CA ILE A 1032 18.54 21.37 40.93
C ILE A 1032 18.31 20.69 39.57
N LEU A 1033 19.37 20.20 38.93
CA LEU A 1033 19.32 19.56 37.62
C LEU A 1033 19.24 18.03 37.69
N SER A 1034 19.02 17.47 38.89
CA SER A 1034 18.91 16.01 39.07
C SER A 1034 17.75 15.45 38.24
N GLY A 1035 18.00 14.39 37.47
CA GLY A 1035 16.99 13.81 36.59
C GLY A 1035 16.71 14.57 35.29
N ALA A 1036 17.43 15.66 34.99
CA ALA A 1036 17.25 16.37 33.72
C ALA A 1036 17.64 15.51 32.49
N GLY A 1037 18.52 14.52 32.68
CA GLY A 1037 18.75 13.42 31.75
C GLY A 1037 19.10 13.88 30.35
N ALA A 1038 18.30 13.45 29.36
CA ALA A 1038 18.49 13.80 27.96
C ALA A 1038 18.33 15.32 27.66
N LYS A 1039 17.73 16.09 28.59
CA LYS A 1039 17.51 17.55 28.49
C LYS A 1039 18.49 18.36 29.34
N ALA A 1040 19.50 17.75 29.97
CA ALA A 1040 20.40 18.44 30.91
C ALA A 1040 20.95 19.80 30.40
N SER A 1041 21.36 19.88 29.13
CA SER A 1041 21.84 21.14 28.53
C SER A 1041 20.75 22.21 28.36
N SER A 1042 19.53 21.84 27.94
CA SER A 1042 18.43 22.82 27.80
C SER A 1042 17.91 23.26 29.17
N ALA A 1043 17.76 22.33 30.12
CA ALA A 1043 17.37 22.64 31.49
C ALA A 1043 18.38 23.57 32.18
N PHE A 1044 19.69 23.33 32.01
CA PHE A 1044 20.73 24.25 32.51
C PHE A 1044 20.58 25.66 31.91
N LYS A 1045 20.31 25.73 30.59
CA LYS A 1045 20.14 27.01 29.90
C LYS A 1045 18.87 27.74 30.35
N GLU A 1046 17.74 27.05 30.49
CA GLU A 1046 16.48 27.61 30.99
C GLU A 1046 16.64 28.14 32.42
N LEU A 1047 17.31 27.40 33.30
CA LEU A 1047 17.67 27.84 34.66
C LEU A 1047 18.55 29.10 34.65
N HIS A 1048 19.56 29.14 33.78
CA HIS A 1048 20.43 30.30 33.60
C HIS A 1048 19.67 31.53 33.11
N ASP A 1049 18.84 31.37 32.09
CA ASP A 1049 18.11 32.46 31.44
C ASP A 1049 17.00 33.00 32.36
N ALA A 1050 16.40 32.15 33.22
CA ALA A 1050 15.47 32.55 34.27
C ALA A 1050 16.16 33.34 35.40
N LEU A 1051 17.25 32.82 35.96
CA LEU A 1051 17.97 33.49 37.06
C LEU A 1051 18.69 34.77 36.61
N SER A 1052 19.07 34.87 35.33
CA SER A 1052 19.63 36.10 34.76
C SER A 1052 18.62 37.25 34.63
N GLN A 1053 17.32 37.00 34.85
CA GLN A 1053 16.26 38.02 34.80
C GLN A 1053 15.80 38.50 36.19
N VAL A 1054 16.26 37.87 37.28
CA VAL A 1054 15.86 38.24 38.65
C VAL A 1054 16.87 39.22 39.25
N THR A 1055 16.41 40.40 39.66
CA THR A 1055 17.26 41.53 40.08
C THR A 1055 17.36 41.74 41.61
N TYR A 1056 17.02 40.74 42.43
CA TYR A 1056 17.15 40.78 43.89
C TYR A 1056 18.31 39.89 44.40
N PRO A 1057 19.00 40.29 45.49
CA PRO A 1057 20.14 39.54 46.02
C PRO A 1057 19.74 38.20 46.66
N LEU A 1058 20.50 37.15 46.36
CA LEU A 1058 20.23 35.73 46.68
C LEU A 1058 20.45 35.36 48.17
N CYS A 1059 20.15 36.25 49.10
CA CYS A 1059 20.58 36.14 50.50
C CYS A 1059 19.64 35.37 51.45
N TYR A 1060 18.44 34.93 51.02
CA TYR A 1060 17.43 34.31 51.89
C TYR A 1060 16.58 33.21 51.22
N VAL A 1061 17.18 32.21 50.56
CA VAL A 1061 16.41 31.05 50.02
C VAL A 1061 17.17 29.71 50.10
N ASP A 1062 17.42 29.20 51.31
CA ASP A 1062 17.88 27.80 51.52
C ASP A 1062 16.71 26.81 51.75
N GLN A 1063 15.46 27.27 51.89
CA GLN A 1063 14.28 26.41 52.12
C GLN A 1063 13.10 26.59 51.14
N ASP A 1064 12.80 27.82 50.67
CA ASP A 1064 11.57 28.05 49.88
C ASP A 1064 11.68 27.75 48.38
N LEU A 1065 12.87 27.44 47.85
CA LEU A 1065 13.05 27.13 46.43
C LEU A 1065 12.42 25.79 46.02
N ALA A 1066 12.12 24.92 46.99
CA ALA A 1066 11.34 23.70 46.79
C ALA A 1066 9.84 23.99 46.52
N LEU A 1067 9.31 25.13 46.96
CA LEU A 1067 7.91 25.53 46.74
C LEU A 1067 7.66 26.26 45.41
N LEU A 1068 8.71 26.43 44.59
CA LEU A 1068 8.68 27.17 43.33
C LEU A 1068 8.99 26.30 42.10
N ILE A 1069 9.17 24.99 42.32
CA ILE A 1069 9.60 23.98 41.31
C ILE A 1069 8.64 22.76 41.24
N ASP A 1070 7.67 22.65 42.16
CA ASP A 1070 6.43 21.87 41.95
C ASP A 1070 5.43 22.66 41.08
#